data_AF-X6N1L3-F1
#
_entry.id   AF-X6N1L3-F1
#
_cell.length_a   1.000
_cell.length_b   1.000
_cell.length_c   1.000
_cell.angle_alpha   90.00
_cell.angle_beta   90.00
_cell.angle_gamma   90.00
#
_symmetry.space_group_name_H-M   'P 1'
#
loop_
_entity.id
_entity.type
_entity.pdbx_description
1 polymer ?
#
loop_
_entity_poly.entity_id
_entity_poly.type
_entity_poly.pdbx_seq_one_letter_code
_entity_poly.pdbx_strand_id
1 'polypeptide(L)'
;MGLFILWNILSEPNNTRYRKISNERLSNVLQKKCRRKRADYSIVVQECVAYLYEFGFNEEIDKNWYNYKPVNIIRLWNWYKDLITKRLKYQSQQYPIPKTVLVLQKEKWKQCEAVFDHDTRRIALLDVKSENLTVETLQVGDSNKKEFEFDISIQWNTDLSEAEKMENKWRIVILNNRWKFRVLTTYERECLCKNIYIYMFLFVCAWQINLKLIKIFNNQTIKGFQFFSTNYLPLNPYTTTLEQVFKQLKEQLPIYESIASEVDELIALRCEYTKCVPPIPSNVSTKVLLNDIYKDVRHYPQIEVMWVIQCCFLVPYDRTYSFGNDRFSKTVKKELPSLELTNEKIQFNPFLSESDQNKIEGTYPLMTHISLQFETSNTDTLKDLLHEVIKNGFLRDLINNESKDFDEGKIKEIISFNQTQSRQLILNPEVLTILKRIKHVYHFNFHKRLGYPLDIHKICALLLYCEKSCSYQFKKDQFAFNYNKWIYFDRFLCEAIMTLSKHERREECDAELYYGLNSVKFTNIEQQIKPGYFIGTISTYDDLRIAQSHRGDRGCILEFHPSMRRAFHIFSCDISWLFSNKPQHEILFARTYDFNIHKKSLPESISWNVSIKSETENMQVVLLTWAIYDKFINQTLQISKILNSGIDFNLIYIGLAHIGRDSEKAKELVTKFEQWRTRDNNEKGHKDLMYKFYQYRARNDDVNLFCIFLDNTGELRHLGINSLEFAIYLTIFNGLPFVEKDKTNT
;
A
#
# COMPACT_ATOMS: atom_id res chain seq x y z
N MET A 1 -1.12 1.22 -41.72
CA MET A 1 -0.19 1.82 -42.71
C MET A 1 0.17 3.23 -42.27
N GLY A 2 -0.82 4.07 -41.92
CA GLY A 2 -0.60 5.40 -41.36
C GLY A 2 0.45 5.47 -40.24
N LEU A 3 0.39 4.60 -39.23
CA LEU A 3 1.41 4.56 -38.15
C LEU A 3 2.84 4.36 -38.66
N PHE A 4 3.05 3.52 -39.68
CA PHE A 4 4.38 3.28 -40.25
C PHE A 4 4.90 4.49 -41.03
N ILE A 5 4.01 5.15 -41.79
CA ILE A 5 4.34 6.38 -42.52
C ILE A 5 4.71 7.49 -41.54
N LEU A 6 3.84 7.74 -40.55
CA LEU A 6 4.09 8.72 -39.49
C LEU A 6 5.40 8.45 -38.76
N TRP A 7 5.63 7.19 -38.37
CA TRP A 7 6.83 6.82 -37.66
C TRP A 7 8.10 7.16 -38.45
N ASN A 8 8.19 6.78 -39.72
CA ASN A 8 9.39 7.04 -40.52
C ASN A 8 9.69 8.54 -40.66
N ILE A 9 8.64 9.37 -40.75
CA ILE A 9 8.79 10.82 -40.81
C ILE A 9 9.18 11.37 -39.43
N LEU A 10 8.62 10.84 -38.35
CA LEU A 10 8.94 11.26 -36.98
C LEU A 10 10.37 10.90 -36.58
N SER A 11 10.85 9.71 -36.94
CA SER A 11 12.19 9.23 -36.60
C SER A 11 13.28 9.89 -37.43
N GLU A 12 12.99 10.24 -38.68
CA GLU A 12 13.95 10.86 -39.59
C GLU A 12 13.30 12.04 -40.35
N PRO A 13 12.95 13.13 -39.65
CA PRO A 13 12.17 14.22 -40.22
C PRO A 13 12.86 14.86 -41.42
N ASN A 14 14.19 14.91 -41.44
CA ASN A 14 14.96 15.53 -42.53
C ASN A 14 15.24 14.61 -43.71
N ASN A 15 14.90 13.32 -43.62
CA ASN A 15 15.15 12.38 -44.70
C ASN A 15 14.06 12.48 -45.77
N THR A 16 14.41 13.07 -46.91
CA THR A 16 13.51 13.31 -48.04
C THR A 16 12.91 12.01 -48.60
N ARG A 17 13.57 10.86 -48.40
CA ARG A 17 13.06 9.55 -48.81
C ARG A 17 11.75 9.18 -48.12
N TYR A 18 11.57 9.58 -46.86
CA TYR A 18 10.32 9.32 -46.13
C TYR A 18 9.23 10.37 -46.39
N ARG A 19 9.59 11.46 -47.08
CA ARG A 19 8.67 12.50 -47.53
C ARG A 19 8.14 12.26 -48.95
N LYS A 20 8.46 11.12 -49.58
CA LYS A 20 7.94 10.68 -50.87
C LYS A 20 7.31 9.29 -50.77
N ILE A 21 6.05 9.16 -51.15
CA ILE A 21 5.34 7.87 -51.16
C ILE A 21 4.85 7.60 -52.58
N SER A 22 5.29 6.49 -53.16
CA SER A 22 4.80 6.06 -54.46
C SER A 22 3.36 5.56 -54.35
N ASN A 23 2.45 6.13 -55.12
CA ASN A 23 1.03 5.76 -55.09
C ASN A 23 0.80 4.32 -55.57
N GLU A 24 1.55 3.88 -56.60
CA GLU A 24 1.54 2.48 -57.04
C GLU A 24 1.95 1.54 -55.90
N ARG A 25 3.07 1.83 -55.21
CA ARG A 25 3.52 1.01 -54.07
C ARG A 25 2.53 1.05 -52.92
N LEU A 26 1.95 2.22 -52.61
CA LEU A 26 0.95 2.38 -51.56
C LEU A 26 -0.30 1.55 -51.87
N SER A 27 -0.85 1.70 -53.07
CA SER A 27 -1.99 0.96 -53.62
C SER A 27 -1.76 -0.55 -53.52
N ASN A 28 -0.62 -1.04 -54.03
CA ASN A 28 -0.25 -2.47 -53.98
C ASN A 28 -0.16 -3.01 -52.54
N VAL A 29 0.45 -2.24 -51.62
CA VAL A 29 0.56 -2.63 -50.21
C VAL A 29 -0.80 -2.64 -49.52
N LEU A 30 -1.64 -1.63 -49.75
CA LEU A 30 -2.98 -1.54 -49.20
C LEU A 30 -3.85 -2.67 -49.73
N GLN A 31 -3.84 -2.93 -51.03
CA GLN A 31 -4.63 -4.01 -51.64
C GLN A 31 -4.25 -5.38 -51.07
N LYS A 32 -2.95 -5.64 -50.93
CA LYS A 32 -2.44 -6.88 -50.30
C LYS A 32 -2.89 -7.00 -48.83
N LYS A 33 -2.90 -5.90 -48.06
CA LYS A 33 -3.35 -5.91 -46.66
C LYS A 33 -4.87 -6.05 -46.54
N CYS A 34 -5.65 -5.35 -47.37
CA CYS A 34 -7.11 -5.44 -47.40
C CYS A 34 -7.57 -6.87 -47.74
N ARG A 35 -6.96 -7.50 -48.76
CA ARG A 35 -7.23 -8.91 -49.08
C ARG A 35 -6.96 -9.85 -47.90
N ARG A 36 -5.84 -9.65 -47.18
CA ARG A 36 -5.48 -10.45 -45.99
C ARG A 36 -6.46 -10.26 -44.83
N LYS A 37 -7.03 -9.07 -44.68
CA LYS A 37 -7.93 -8.71 -43.58
C LYS A 37 -9.41 -8.76 -43.95
N ARG A 38 -9.74 -9.12 -45.19
CA ARG A 38 -11.10 -9.04 -45.77
C ARG A 38 -11.75 -7.67 -45.60
N ALA A 39 -10.94 -6.62 -45.70
CA ALA A 39 -11.41 -5.23 -45.63
C ALA A 39 -11.71 -4.69 -47.03
N ASP A 40 -12.66 -3.76 -47.13
CA ASP A 40 -12.96 -3.05 -48.38
C ASP A 40 -11.77 -2.18 -48.79
N TYR A 41 -11.22 -2.45 -49.98
CA TYR A 41 -10.06 -1.72 -50.48
C TYR A 41 -10.37 -0.25 -50.77
N SER A 42 -11.55 0.06 -51.31
CA SER A 42 -11.96 1.42 -51.66
C SER A 42 -12.04 2.31 -50.42
N ILE A 43 -12.70 1.81 -49.37
CA ILE A 43 -12.83 2.53 -48.09
C ILE A 43 -11.44 2.77 -47.46
N VAL A 44 -10.59 1.74 -47.39
CA VAL A 44 -9.26 1.87 -46.80
C VAL A 44 -8.36 2.83 -47.57
N VAL A 45 -8.47 2.88 -48.91
CA VAL A 45 -7.73 3.86 -49.72
C VAL A 45 -8.21 5.27 -49.46
N GLN A 46 -9.53 5.50 -49.43
CA GLN A 46 -10.10 6.83 -49.14
C GLN A 46 -9.65 7.34 -47.77
N GLU A 47 -9.72 6.50 -46.74
CA GLU A 47 -9.21 6.84 -45.40
C GLU A 47 -7.71 7.12 -45.41
N CYS A 48 -6.92 6.29 -46.11
CA CYS A 48 -5.48 6.49 -46.19
C CYS A 48 -5.12 7.81 -46.89
N VAL A 49 -5.84 8.17 -47.95
CA VAL A 49 -5.68 9.45 -48.66
C VAL A 49 -6.03 10.62 -47.73
N ALA A 50 -7.14 10.54 -46.99
CA ALA A 50 -7.49 11.55 -46.01
C ALA A 50 -6.36 11.76 -44.97
N TYR A 51 -5.81 10.67 -44.42
CA TYR A 51 -4.68 10.76 -43.50
C TYR A 51 -3.43 11.37 -44.14
N LEU A 52 -3.12 11.06 -45.39
CA LEU A 52 -1.97 11.65 -46.09
C LEU A 52 -2.09 13.17 -46.19
N TYR A 53 -3.27 13.68 -46.57
CA TYR A 53 -3.53 15.12 -46.55
C TYR A 53 -3.42 15.72 -45.15
N GLU A 54 -3.96 15.06 -44.12
CA GLU A 54 -3.86 15.50 -42.72
C GLU A 54 -2.41 15.59 -42.22
N PHE A 55 -1.54 14.68 -42.70
CA PHE A 55 -0.10 14.67 -42.41
C PHE A 55 0.70 15.68 -43.26
N GLY A 56 0.05 16.36 -44.20
CA GLY A 56 0.64 17.39 -45.05
C GLY A 56 1.25 16.88 -46.36
N PHE A 57 0.92 15.66 -46.79
CA PHE A 57 1.25 15.19 -48.13
C PHE A 57 0.29 15.77 -49.16
N ASN A 58 0.80 16.06 -50.36
CA ASN A 58 0.00 16.38 -51.54
C ASN A 58 0.30 15.37 -52.64
N GLU A 59 -0.72 15.02 -53.41
CA GLU A 59 -0.55 14.25 -54.64
C GLU A 59 -0.07 15.17 -55.76
N GLU A 60 1.01 14.79 -56.43
CA GLU A 60 1.60 15.55 -57.53
C GLU A 60 1.19 14.96 -58.90
N ILE A 61 1.60 15.61 -59.99
CA ILE A 61 1.26 15.24 -61.38
C ILE A 61 1.70 13.80 -61.71
N ASP A 62 2.81 13.32 -61.12
CA ASP A 62 3.30 11.94 -61.29
C ASP A 62 2.49 10.90 -60.49
N LYS A 63 1.38 11.36 -59.88
CA LYS A 63 0.49 10.63 -58.98
C LYS A 63 1.16 10.14 -57.70
N ASN A 64 2.40 10.55 -57.39
CA ASN A 64 3.04 10.21 -56.12
C ASN A 64 2.72 11.28 -55.06
N TRP A 65 2.89 10.90 -53.80
CA TRP A 65 2.60 11.76 -52.66
C TRP A 65 3.89 12.36 -52.11
N TYR A 66 3.89 13.68 -51.89
CA TYR A 66 5.06 14.42 -51.42
C TYR A 66 4.72 15.33 -50.23
N ASN A 67 5.65 15.43 -49.28
CA ASN A 67 5.60 16.40 -48.19
C ASN A 67 6.80 17.36 -48.29
N TYR A 68 6.62 18.47 -49.01
CA TYR A 68 7.69 19.46 -49.23
C TYR A 68 7.89 20.42 -48.07
N LYS A 69 6.87 20.58 -47.21
CA LYS A 69 6.93 21.55 -46.11
C LYS A 69 7.87 21.05 -45.01
N PRO A 70 8.50 21.96 -44.25
CA PRO A 70 9.16 21.57 -43.01
C PRO A 70 8.20 20.76 -42.13
N VAL A 71 8.68 19.61 -41.65
CA VAL A 71 7.86 18.69 -40.86
C VAL A 71 7.54 19.33 -39.51
N ASN A 72 6.26 19.53 -39.23
CA ASN A 72 5.81 19.92 -37.91
C ASN A 72 5.74 18.66 -37.02
N ILE A 73 6.83 18.41 -36.28
CA ILE A 73 6.99 17.20 -35.44
C ILE A 73 5.89 17.11 -34.38
N ILE A 74 5.53 18.22 -33.73
CA ILE A 74 4.46 18.24 -32.71
C ILE A 74 3.12 17.79 -33.31
N ARG A 75 2.76 18.33 -34.48
CA ARG A 75 1.52 17.95 -35.16
C ARG A 75 1.51 16.47 -35.55
N LEU A 76 2.60 15.96 -36.12
CA LEU A 76 2.69 14.54 -36.48
C LEU A 76 2.71 13.62 -35.24
N TRP A 77 3.34 14.06 -34.15
CA TRP A 77 3.35 13.34 -32.89
C TRP A 77 1.96 13.22 -32.28
N ASN A 78 1.17 14.30 -32.29
CA ASN A 78 -0.22 14.26 -31.85
C ASN A 78 -1.05 13.30 -32.70
N TRP A 79 -0.86 13.30 -34.02
CA TRP A 79 -1.49 12.30 -34.89
C TRP A 79 -1.08 10.86 -34.58
N TYR A 80 0.21 10.64 -34.29
CA TYR A 80 0.73 9.32 -33.92
C TYR A 80 0.11 8.84 -32.61
N LYS A 81 0.06 9.69 -31.58
CA LYS A 81 -0.65 9.45 -30.31
C LYS A 81 -2.11 9.10 -30.52
N ASP A 82 -2.81 9.90 -31.31
CA ASP A 82 -4.25 9.72 -31.54
C ASP A 82 -4.55 8.42 -32.27
N LEU A 83 -3.74 8.06 -33.27
CA LEU A 83 -3.90 6.79 -33.99
C LEU A 83 -3.61 5.58 -33.11
N ILE A 84 -2.58 5.64 -32.27
CA ILE A 84 -2.31 4.57 -31.29
C ILE A 84 -3.48 4.47 -30.32
N THR A 85 -3.91 5.59 -29.72
CA THR A 85 -5.01 5.63 -28.76
C THR A 85 -6.33 5.11 -29.36
N LYS A 86 -6.69 5.55 -30.58
CA LYS A 86 -7.88 5.04 -31.31
C LYS A 86 -7.80 3.53 -31.47
N ARG A 87 -6.62 3.00 -31.76
CA ARG A 87 -6.41 1.56 -31.92
C ARG A 87 -6.53 0.79 -30.60
N LEU A 88 -6.03 1.36 -29.50
CA LEU A 88 -6.16 0.75 -28.17
C LEU A 88 -7.61 0.67 -27.70
N LYS A 89 -8.45 1.65 -28.03
CA LYS A 89 -9.89 1.61 -27.69
C LYS A 89 -10.62 0.37 -28.22
N TYR A 90 -10.17 -0.19 -29.34
CA TYR A 90 -10.74 -1.43 -29.89
C TYR A 90 -10.19 -2.71 -29.24
N GLN A 91 -9.11 -2.61 -28.47
CA GLN A 91 -8.50 -3.71 -27.72
C GLN A 91 -8.90 -3.54 -26.25
N SER A 92 -10.08 -4.07 -25.89
CA SER A 92 -10.88 -3.80 -24.69
C SER A 92 -10.25 -4.08 -23.31
N GLN A 93 -8.93 -4.20 -23.17
CA GLN A 93 -8.25 -4.59 -21.93
C GLN A 93 -6.93 -3.86 -21.63
N GLN A 94 -6.62 -2.75 -22.31
CA GLN A 94 -5.30 -2.14 -22.15
C GLN A 94 -5.24 -1.02 -21.10
N TYR A 95 -4.19 -1.10 -20.30
CA TYR A 95 -3.88 -0.16 -19.23
C TYR A 95 -3.35 1.16 -19.81
N PRO A 96 -3.74 2.32 -19.27
CA PRO A 96 -3.29 3.61 -19.78
C PRO A 96 -1.77 3.76 -19.59
N ILE A 97 -1.05 4.01 -20.69
CA ILE A 97 0.38 4.32 -20.62
C ILE A 97 0.54 5.71 -20.01
N PRO A 98 1.50 5.92 -19.09
CA PRO A 98 1.80 7.25 -18.56
C PRO A 98 2.11 8.20 -19.73
N LYS A 99 1.33 9.28 -19.87
CA LYS A 99 1.50 10.23 -20.97
C LYS A 99 2.87 10.89 -20.95
N THR A 100 3.41 11.09 -19.75
CA THR A 100 4.69 11.74 -19.53
C THR A 100 5.52 10.89 -18.59
N VAL A 101 6.78 10.69 -18.95
CA VAL A 101 7.77 9.94 -18.17
C VAL A 101 9.07 10.73 -18.10
N LEU A 102 9.84 10.53 -17.04
CA LEU A 102 11.21 11.01 -16.99
C LEU A 102 12.15 9.88 -17.45
N VAL A 103 12.99 10.11 -18.45
CA VAL A 103 13.94 9.10 -18.97
C VAL A 103 15.36 9.53 -18.64
N LEU A 104 16.16 8.62 -18.09
CA LEU A 104 17.58 8.89 -17.84
C LEU A 104 18.37 8.74 -19.13
N GLN A 105 18.95 9.84 -19.61
CA GLN A 105 19.76 9.87 -20.83
C GLN A 105 21.02 10.70 -20.59
N LYS A 106 22.19 10.13 -20.90
CA LYS A 106 23.49 10.80 -20.67
C LYS A 106 23.60 11.37 -19.25
N GLU A 107 23.19 10.55 -18.26
CA GLU A 107 23.20 10.88 -16.82
C GLU A 107 22.25 12.02 -16.40
N LYS A 108 21.36 12.49 -17.28
CA LYS A 108 20.36 13.51 -16.97
C LYS A 108 18.95 12.99 -17.18
N TRP A 109 18.05 13.32 -16.26
CA TRP A 109 16.63 13.02 -16.41
C TRP A 109 15.99 14.01 -17.38
N LYS A 110 15.36 13.49 -18.43
CA LYS A 110 14.61 14.28 -19.41
C LYS A 110 13.13 13.93 -19.35
N GLN A 111 12.29 14.95 -19.41
CA GLN A 111 10.84 14.76 -19.46
C GLN A 111 10.41 14.52 -20.90
N CYS A 112 9.87 13.33 -21.14
CA CYS A 112 9.41 12.91 -22.46
C CYS A 112 7.92 12.59 -22.42
N GLU A 113 7.21 12.92 -23.50
CA GLU A 113 5.96 12.24 -23.78
C GLU A 113 6.24 10.83 -24.29
N ALA A 114 5.52 9.84 -23.77
CA ALA A 114 5.71 8.43 -24.13
C ALA A 114 4.47 7.85 -24.81
N VAL A 115 4.72 7.02 -25.82
CA VAL A 115 3.68 6.26 -26.51
C VAL A 115 4.19 4.84 -26.78
N PHE A 116 3.38 3.83 -26.45
CA PHE A 116 3.70 2.44 -26.75
C PHE A 116 3.00 2.01 -28.03
N ASP A 117 3.79 1.67 -29.05
CA ASP A 117 3.27 1.09 -30.28
C ASP A 117 3.34 -0.44 -30.19
N HIS A 118 2.21 -1.04 -29.79
CA HIS A 118 2.13 -2.49 -29.59
C HIS A 118 2.37 -3.30 -30.86
N ASP A 119 2.08 -2.73 -32.04
CA ASP A 119 2.28 -3.42 -33.32
C ASP A 119 3.76 -3.62 -33.62
N THR A 120 4.54 -2.58 -33.32
CA THR A 120 5.96 -2.54 -33.64
C THR A 120 6.84 -2.75 -32.42
N ARG A 121 6.25 -2.99 -31.25
CA ARG A 121 6.94 -3.30 -29.97
C ARG A 121 7.94 -2.23 -29.56
N ARG A 122 7.59 -0.97 -29.74
CA ARG A 122 8.47 0.16 -29.38
C ARG A 122 7.81 1.13 -28.43
N ILE A 123 8.64 1.73 -27.58
CA ILE A 123 8.30 2.93 -26.83
C ILE A 123 8.86 4.11 -27.61
N ALA A 124 7.98 4.93 -28.14
CA ALA A 124 8.34 6.21 -28.74
C ALA A 124 8.39 7.28 -27.65
N LEU A 125 9.42 8.13 -27.70
CA LEU A 125 9.68 9.18 -26.72
C LEU A 125 9.87 10.51 -27.45
N LEU A 126 9.08 11.53 -27.10
CA LEU A 126 9.28 12.90 -27.59
C LEU A 126 9.74 13.79 -26.43
N ASP A 127 10.94 14.37 -26.56
CA ASP A 127 11.38 15.44 -25.66
C ASP A 127 10.67 16.74 -26.03
N VAL A 128 9.65 17.10 -25.25
CA VAL A 128 8.78 18.25 -25.52
C VAL A 128 9.45 19.58 -25.16
N LYS A 129 10.56 19.55 -24.41
CA LYS A 129 11.27 20.75 -23.94
C LYS A 129 12.49 21.09 -24.79
N SER A 130 12.95 20.16 -25.62
CA SER A 130 14.08 20.40 -26.53
C SER A 130 13.70 21.40 -27.62
N GLU A 131 14.58 22.38 -27.87
CA GLU A 131 14.48 23.29 -29.04
C GLU A 131 14.52 22.50 -30.35
N ASN A 132 15.33 21.44 -30.37
CA ASN A 132 15.40 20.48 -31.47
C ASN A 132 14.57 19.26 -31.09
N LEU A 133 13.29 19.29 -31.46
CA LEU A 133 12.37 18.17 -31.21
C LEU A 133 12.87 16.92 -31.92
N THR A 134 13.25 15.92 -31.13
CA THR A 134 13.66 14.61 -31.62
C THR A 134 12.75 13.55 -31.03
N VAL A 135 12.26 12.64 -31.87
CA VAL A 135 11.57 11.44 -31.42
C VAL A 135 12.59 10.32 -31.30
N GLU A 136 12.77 9.83 -30.09
CA GLU A 136 13.59 8.65 -29.83
C GLU A 136 12.71 7.40 -29.77
N THR A 137 13.33 6.25 -30.02
CA THR A 137 12.67 4.96 -29.97
C THR A 137 13.47 4.00 -29.12
N LEU A 138 12.76 3.33 -28.22
CA LEU A 138 13.23 2.14 -27.56
C LEU A 138 12.50 0.94 -28.14
N GLN A 139 13.24 0.09 -28.84
CA GLN A 139 12.74 -1.21 -29.30
C GLN A 139 12.72 -2.17 -28.10
N VAL A 140 11.53 -2.65 -27.73
CA VAL A 140 11.32 -3.52 -26.56
C VAL A 140 11.16 -5.00 -26.97
N GLY A 141 11.43 -5.34 -28.23
CA GLY A 141 11.44 -6.72 -28.75
C GLY A 141 11.63 -6.72 -30.27
N ASP A 142 11.92 -7.86 -30.90
CA ASP A 142 12.12 -7.95 -32.34
C ASP A 142 10.79 -7.78 -33.10
N SER A 143 10.72 -6.75 -33.94
CA SER A 143 9.54 -6.49 -34.79
C SER A 143 9.28 -7.57 -35.84
N ASN A 144 10.28 -8.41 -36.14
CA ASN A 144 10.22 -9.43 -37.19
C ASN A 144 9.91 -10.83 -36.66
N LYS A 145 10.20 -11.12 -35.38
CA LYS A 145 9.85 -12.40 -34.76
C LYS A 145 8.42 -12.34 -34.25
N LYS A 146 7.55 -13.13 -34.87
CA LYS A 146 6.16 -13.32 -34.41
C LYS A 146 6.07 -14.15 -33.13
N GLU A 147 7.16 -14.78 -32.71
CA GLU A 147 7.19 -15.78 -31.67
C GLU A 147 8.20 -15.39 -30.59
N PHE A 148 7.64 -15.09 -29.41
CA PHE A 148 8.24 -15.24 -28.08
C PHE A 148 9.68 -14.75 -27.88
N GLU A 149 9.89 -13.43 -27.88
CA GLU A 149 11.07 -12.88 -27.22
C GLU A 149 10.75 -12.62 -25.74
N PHE A 150 11.26 -13.50 -24.90
CA PHE A 150 11.16 -13.39 -23.44
C PHE A 150 12.36 -12.62 -22.81
N ASP A 151 13.24 -12.03 -23.62
CA ASP A 151 14.49 -11.39 -23.17
C ASP A 151 14.32 -9.91 -22.78
N ILE A 152 13.15 -9.53 -22.26
CA ILE A 152 12.97 -8.20 -21.66
C ILE A 152 13.19 -8.32 -20.17
N SER A 153 14.30 -7.78 -19.67
CA SER A 153 14.52 -7.68 -18.23
C SER A 153 13.88 -6.39 -17.71
N ILE A 154 12.90 -6.51 -16.81
CA ILE A 154 12.34 -5.38 -16.08
C ILE A 154 12.81 -5.45 -14.63
N GLN A 155 13.41 -4.36 -14.15
CA GLN A 155 13.71 -4.17 -12.74
C GLN A 155 13.00 -2.94 -12.23
N TRP A 156 12.71 -2.92 -10.94
CA TRP A 156 12.11 -1.77 -10.26
C TRP A 156 13.11 -1.17 -9.30
N ASN A 157 12.95 0.13 -9.03
CA ASN A 157 13.66 0.78 -7.94
C ASN A 157 12.82 1.96 -7.41
N THR A 158 13.06 2.39 -6.17
CA THR A 158 12.53 3.65 -5.64
C THR A 158 13.66 4.66 -5.56
N ASP A 159 13.51 5.79 -6.23
CA ASP A 159 14.48 6.87 -6.17
C ASP A 159 14.10 7.86 -5.07
N LEU A 160 14.96 7.96 -4.06
CA LEU A 160 14.83 8.94 -2.99
C LEU A 160 15.72 10.17 -3.19
N SER A 161 16.54 10.23 -4.26
CA SER A 161 17.49 11.33 -4.48
C SER A 161 16.85 12.72 -4.59
N GLU A 162 15.57 12.77 -4.98
CA GLU A 162 14.78 14.00 -5.08
C GLU A 162 13.68 14.11 -4.03
N ALA A 163 13.57 13.16 -3.10
CA ALA A 163 12.58 13.23 -2.02
C ALA A 163 12.76 14.53 -1.22
N GLU A 164 14.01 14.90 -0.91
CA GLU A 164 14.34 16.15 -0.21
C GLU A 164 14.02 17.43 -0.99
N LYS A 165 13.93 17.38 -2.32
CA LYS A 165 13.74 18.58 -3.15
C LYS A 165 12.30 18.75 -3.64
N MET A 166 11.65 17.64 -3.96
CA MET A 166 10.34 17.63 -4.61
C MET A 166 9.24 17.01 -3.75
N GLU A 167 9.57 16.56 -2.54
CA GLU A 167 8.66 15.85 -1.63
C GLU A 167 7.96 14.64 -2.29
N ASN A 168 8.63 14.04 -3.27
CA ASN A 168 8.12 12.95 -4.09
C ASN A 168 9.16 11.82 -4.18
N LYS A 169 8.65 10.60 -4.08
CA LYS A 169 9.44 9.38 -4.29
C LYS A 169 9.21 8.90 -5.72
N TRP A 170 10.23 8.93 -6.57
CA TRP A 170 10.05 8.44 -7.92
C TRP A 170 10.03 6.93 -7.97
N ARG A 171 9.12 6.37 -8.76
CA ARG A 171 9.11 4.94 -9.08
C ARG A 171 9.93 4.75 -10.34
N ILE A 172 11.00 3.96 -10.25
CA ILE A 172 11.86 3.67 -11.39
C ILE A 172 11.48 2.33 -12.01
N VAL A 173 11.33 2.30 -13.34
CA VAL A 173 11.36 1.11 -14.18
C VAL A 173 12.68 1.08 -14.94
N ILE A 174 13.45 -0.01 -14.82
CA ILE A 174 14.67 -0.24 -15.58
C ILE A 174 14.39 -1.33 -16.60
N LEU A 175 14.52 -0.99 -17.89
CA LEU A 175 14.36 -1.93 -19.00
C LEU A 175 15.72 -2.30 -19.57
N ASN A 176 15.96 -3.61 -19.70
CA ASN A 176 17.17 -4.21 -20.29
C ASN A 176 18.48 -3.67 -19.69
N ASN A 177 18.46 -3.34 -18.38
CA ASN A 177 19.56 -2.71 -17.65
C ASN A 177 20.12 -1.41 -18.26
N ARG A 178 19.42 -0.83 -19.23
CA ARG A 178 19.89 0.32 -20.04
C ARG A 178 19.01 1.54 -19.89
N TRP A 179 17.70 1.34 -19.90
CA TRP A 179 16.73 2.42 -19.93
C TRP A 179 16.08 2.57 -18.58
N LYS A 180 16.24 3.72 -17.95
CA LYS A 180 15.60 4.02 -16.66
C LYS A 180 14.49 5.04 -16.89
N PHE A 181 13.29 4.68 -16.49
CA PHE A 181 12.10 5.52 -16.52
C PHE A 181 11.70 5.86 -15.09
N ARG A 182 11.48 7.13 -14.80
CA ARG A 182 10.86 7.61 -13.57
C ARG A 182 9.40 7.93 -13.87
N VAL A 183 8.51 7.39 -13.05
CA VAL A 183 7.07 7.64 -13.06
C VAL A 183 6.60 8.07 -11.67
N LEU A 184 5.46 8.75 -11.60
CA LEU A 184 5.00 9.39 -10.37
C LEU A 184 4.32 8.40 -9.44
N THR A 185 3.58 7.44 -9.99
CA THR A 185 2.73 6.55 -9.19
C THR A 185 3.08 5.08 -9.39
N THR A 186 2.72 4.26 -8.39
CA THR A 186 2.83 2.80 -8.47
C THR A 186 2.04 2.25 -9.64
N TYR A 187 0.89 2.82 -9.94
CA TYR A 187 0.07 2.45 -11.07
C TYR A 187 0.67 2.78 -12.41
N GLU A 188 1.23 3.98 -12.57
CA GLU A 188 1.90 4.37 -13.80
C GLU A 188 3.03 3.38 -14.10
N ARG A 189 3.77 2.97 -13.06
CA ARG A 189 4.79 1.93 -13.14
C ARG A 189 4.19 0.61 -13.60
N GLU A 190 3.12 0.14 -12.94
CA GLU A 190 2.46 -1.11 -13.29
C GLU A 190 1.89 -1.08 -14.71
N CYS A 191 1.24 0.00 -15.11
CA CYS A 191 0.71 0.21 -16.45
C CYS A 191 1.82 0.22 -17.49
N LEU A 192 2.93 0.90 -17.23
CA LEU A 192 4.10 0.88 -18.11
C LEU A 192 4.62 -0.55 -18.28
N CYS A 193 4.74 -1.31 -17.18
CA CYS A 193 5.17 -2.71 -17.23
C CYS A 193 4.17 -3.60 -17.98
N LYS A 194 2.87 -3.49 -17.68
CA LYS A 194 1.78 -4.23 -18.33
C LYS A 194 1.71 -3.99 -19.83
N ASN A 195 2.00 -2.77 -20.29
CA ASN A 195 2.05 -2.47 -21.73
C ASN A 195 3.28 -3.07 -22.42
N ILE A 196 4.39 -3.24 -21.69
CA ILE A 196 5.60 -3.90 -22.18
C ILE A 196 5.40 -5.42 -22.28
N TYR A 197 4.64 -6.02 -21.36
CA TYR A 197 4.36 -7.46 -21.36
C TYR A 197 3.22 -7.82 -22.33
N ILE A 198 3.51 -8.58 -23.36
CA ILE A 198 2.51 -8.98 -24.36
C ILE A 198 2.06 -10.43 -24.19
N TYR A 199 2.95 -11.27 -23.68
CA TYR A 199 2.67 -12.67 -23.35
C TYR A 199 3.07 -12.87 -21.89
N MET A 200 2.08 -13.08 -21.02
CA MET A 200 2.22 -12.97 -19.57
C MET A 200 2.07 -14.32 -18.88
N PHE A 201 3.05 -14.69 -18.06
CA PHE A 201 2.78 -15.49 -16.87
C PHE A 201 2.19 -14.54 -15.83
N LEU A 202 0.98 -14.81 -15.35
CA LEU A 202 0.20 -13.91 -14.50
C LEU A 202 0.32 -14.33 -13.04
N PHE A 203 1.18 -13.72 -12.24
CA PHE A 203 1.33 -14.15 -10.84
C PHE A 203 0.36 -13.41 -9.92
N VAL A 204 -0.56 -14.15 -9.31
CA VAL A 204 -1.39 -13.60 -8.23
C VAL A 204 -0.63 -13.80 -6.92
N CYS A 205 0.13 -12.78 -6.51
CA CYS A 205 0.65 -12.73 -5.15
C CYS A 205 -0.54 -12.51 -4.21
N ALA A 206 -1.07 -13.60 -3.71
CA ALA A 206 -2.04 -13.57 -2.64
C ALA A 206 -1.31 -13.17 -1.38
N TRP A 207 -1.61 -12.00 -0.84
CA TRP A 207 -1.39 -11.76 0.57
C TRP A 207 -2.32 -12.68 1.36
N GLN A 208 -1.92 -13.92 1.51
CA GLN A 208 -2.37 -14.71 2.62
C GLN A 208 -1.46 -14.38 3.80
N ILE A 209 -1.79 -13.31 4.52
CA ILE A 209 -1.74 -13.42 5.98
C ILE A 209 -2.94 -14.29 6.37
N ASN A 210 -2.91 -15.56 5.95
CA ASN A 210 -3.74 -16.58 6.56
C ASN A 210 -2.79 -17.39 7.43
N LEU A 211 -2.71 -17.05 8.71
CA LEU A 211 -2.73 -18.15 9.66
C LEU A 211 -4.10 -18.83 9.55
N LYS A 212 -4.16 -19.84 8.70
CA LYS A 212 -4.59 -21.13 9.22
C LYS A 212 -3.43 -21.61 10.08
N LEU A 213 -3.44 -21.27 11.36
CA LEU A 213 -2.96 -22.27 12.33
C LEU A 213 -3.80 -23.53 12.05
N ILE A 214 -3.13 -24.60 11.67
CA ILE A 214 -3.70 -25.73 10.93
C ILE A 214 -4.73 -26.48 11.80
N LYS A 215 -6.01 -26.10 11.65
CA LYS A 215 -7.23 -26.94 11.59
C LYS A 215 -8.47 -26.08 11.89
N ILE A 216 -9.22 -25.74 10.85
CA ILE A 216 -10.64 -26.13 10.88
C ILE A 216 -10.70 -27.35 9.96
N PHE A 217 -10.44 -28.53 10.52
CA PHE A 217 -10.86 -29.81 9.94
C PHE A 217 -12.14 -30.22 10.66
N ASN A 218 -13.25 -29.66 10.20
CA ASN A 218 -14.41 -30.42 9.74
C ASN A 218 -15.25 -29.47 8.88
N ASN A 219 -15.80 -30.02 7.80
CA ASN A 219 -16.48 -29.33 6.70
C ASN A 219 -17.29 -28.10 7.14
N GLN A 220 -16.78 -26.91 6.81
CA GLN A 220 -17.55 -25.80 6.22
C GLN A 220 -16.59 -24.70 5.75
N THR A 221 -16.75 -24.32 4.49
CA THR A 221 -15.92 -23.37 3.74
C THR A 221 -16.00 -21.96 4.31
N ILE A 222 -14.93 -21.49 4.95
CA ILE A 222 -14.73 -20.07 5.27
C ILE A 222 -13.64 -19.52 4.34
N LYS A 223 -14.03 -18.63 3.42
CA LYS A 223 -13.14 -17.93 2.49
C LYS A 223 -12.35 -16.86 3.28
N GLY A 224 -11.08 -17.10 3.57
CA GLY A 224 -10.17 -16.15 4.25
C GLY A 224 -9.80 -14.94 3.39
N PHE A 225 -9.36 -13.86 4.03
CA PHE A 225 -8.91 -12.59 3.40
C PHE A 225 -7.80 -12.85 2.38
N GLN A 226 -7.88 -12.19 1.22
CA GLN A 226 -6.83 -12.17 0.20
C GLN A 226 -6.77 -10.75 -0.38
N PHE A 227 -5.81 -9.94 0.07
CA PHE A 227 -5.39 -8.80 -0.76
C PHE A 227 -4.57 -9.40 -1.89
N PHE A 228 -5.19 -9.53 -3.05
CA PHE A 228 -4.47 -9.97 -4.24
C PHE A 228 -3.87 -8.75 -4.90
N SER A 229 -2.57 -8.55 -4.73
CA SER A 229 -1.81 -7.76 -5.70
C SER A 229 -1.45 -8.70 -6.84
N THR A 230 -2.08 -8.53 -8.00
CA THR A 230 -1.68 -9.26 -9.21
C THR A 230 -0.42 -8.61 -9.75
N ASN A 231 0.69 -9.35 -9.63
CA ASN A 231 2.00 -8.91 -10.07
C ASN A 231 2.44 -9.67 -11.32
N TYR A 232 3.35 -9.05 -12.04
CA TYR A 232 3.68 -9.43 -13.40
C TYR A 232 5.20 -9.56 -13.52
N LEU A 233 5.67 -10.79 -13.69
CA LEU A 233 7.09 -11.11 -13.81
C LEU A 233 7.36 -11.69 -15.22
N PRO A 234 8.30 -11.11 -15.99
CA PRO A 234 8.66 -11.63 -17.30
C PRO A 234 9.56 -12.84 -17.10
N LEU A 235 9.10 -14.00 -17.54
CA LEU A 235 9.85 -15.24 -17.44
C LEU A 235 9.92 -15.90 -18.81
N ASN A 236 11.12 -16.36 -19.18
CA ASN A 236 11.30 -17.21 -20.34
C ASN A 236 11.18 -18.67 -19.89
N PRO A 237 10.09 -19.39 -20.23
CA PRO A 237 9.90 -20.73 -19.71
C PRO A 237 10.93 -21.74 -20.21
N TYR A 238 11.59 -21.45 -21.34
CA TYR A 238 12.58 -22.33 -21.96
C TYR A 238 13.98 -22.19 -21.35
N THR A 239 14.27 -21.08 -20.68
CA THR A 239 15.60 -20.81 -20.10
C THR A 239 15.58 -20.59 -18.59
N THR A 240 14.40 -20.41 -17.99
CA THR A 240 14.26 -20.11 -16.57
C THR A 240 13.86 -21.36 -15.78
N THR A 241 14.61 -21.67 -14.72
CA THR A 241 14.25 -22.71 -13.75
C THR A 241 13.37 -22.17 -12.64
N LEU A 242 12.62 -23.04 -11.97
CA LEU A 242 11.77 -22.66 -10.84
C LEU A 242 12.58 -21.96 -9.71
N GLU A 243 13.81 -22.40 -9.45
CA GLU A 243 14.76 -21.79 -8.50
C GLU A 243 15.15 -20.37 -8.91
N GLN A 244 15.45 -20.16 -10.19
CA GLN A 244 15.76 -18.82 -10.71
C GLN A 244 14.55 -17.89 -10.58
N VAL A 245 13.32 -18.38 -10.79
CA VAL A 245 12.12 -17.58 -10.54
C VAL A 245 12.03 -17.18 -9.07
N PHE A 246 12.22 -18.12 -8.14
CA PHE A 246 12.18 -17.78 -6.71
C PHE A 246 13.28 -16.80 -6.30
N LYS A 247 14.46 -16.91 -6.89
CA LYS A 247 15.53 -15.92 -6.70
C LYS A 247 15.10 -14.53 -7.19
N GLN A 248 14.57 -14.43 -8.40
CA GLN A 248 14.06 -13.16 -8.94
C GLN A 248 12.92 -12.59 -8.10
N LEU A 249 11.98 -13.43 -7.66
CA LEU A 249 10.89 -13.01 -6.77
C LEU A 249 11.43 -12.45 -5.46
N LYS A 250 12.42 -13.12 -4.82
CA LYS A 250 13.05 -12.63 -3.59
C LYS A 250 13.74 -11.28 -3.77
N GLU A 251 14.27 -10.99 -4.96
CA GLU A 251 14.92 -9.71 -5.29
C GLU A 251 13.90 -8.60 -5.60
N GLN A 252 12.80 -8.93 -6.30
CA GLN A 252 11.84 -7.93 -6.77
C GLN A 252 10.71 -7.62 -5.78
N LEU A 253 10.25 -8.61 -5.02
CA LEU A 253 9.16 -8.45 -4.07
C LEU A 253 9.43 -7.39 -2.99
N PRO A 254 10.61 -7.34 -2.34
CA PRO A 254 10.99 -6.23 -1.47
C PRO A 254 10.73 -4.84 -2.07
N ILE A 255 11.09 -4.66 -3.34
CA ILE A 255 10.97 -3.38 -4.05
C ILE A 255 9.51 -3.08 -4.39
N TYR A 256 8.73 -4.11 -4.74
CA TYR A 256 7.30 -3.96 -4.94
C TYR A 256 6.62 -3.49 -3.66
N GLU A 257 6.97 -4.16 -2.58
CA GLU A 257 6.33 -3.99 -1.29
C GLU A 257 6.72 -2.67 -0.63
N SER A 258 7.98 -2.25 -0.78
CA SER A 258 8.46 -0.95 -0.31
C SER A 258 7.63 0.17 -0.88
N ILE A 259 7.13 -0.02 -2.10
CA ILE A 259 6.38 0.96 -2.86
C ILE A 259 4.89 0.95 -2.50
N ALA A 260 4.31 -0.22 -2.24
CA ALA A 260 2.88 -0.39 -1.98
C ALA A 260 2.51 -0.15 -0.52
N SER A 261 3.35 -0.62 0.40
CA SER A 261 3.04 -0.70 1.83
C SER A 261 4.07 -0.06 2.74
N GLU A 262 5.17 0.46 2.18
CA GLU A 262 6.31 1.04 2.91
C GLU A 262 7.04 0.00 3.80
N VAL A 263 6.96 -1.29 3.46
CA VAL A 263 7.71 -2.38 4.10
C VAL A 263 8.58 -3.05 3.05
N ASP A 264 9.84 -3.39 3.33
CA ASP A 264 10.78 -3.81 2.28
C ASP A 264 11.74 -4.92 2.68
N GLU A 265 11.60 -5.48 3.89
CA GLU A 265 12.40 -6.62 4.31
C GLU A 265 11.59 -7.90 4.13
N LEU A 266 11.91 -8.71 3.13
CA LEU A 266 11.27 -10.01 2.90
C LEU A 266 11.77 -11.03 3.93
N ILE A 267 10.88 -11.49 4.80
CA ILE A 267 11.16 -12.45 5.86
C ILE A 267 10.98 -13.88 5.36
N ALA A 268 9.84 -14.17 4.74
CA ALA A 268 9.49 -15.49 4.27
C ALA A 268 8.83 -15.42 2.89
N LEU A 269 9.12 -16.41 2.05
CA LEU A 269 8.52 -16.58 0.73
C LEU A 269 8.21 -18.06 0.50
N ARG A 270 6.92 -18.36 0.28
CA ARG A 270 6.44 -19.73 0.05
C ARG A 270 5.47 -19.74 -1.12
N CYS A 271 5.58 -20.75 -1.98
CA CYS A 271 4.61 -20.96 -3.05
C CYS A 271 3.68 -22.13 -2.71
N GLU A 272 2.39 -21.90 -2.84
CA GLU A 272 1.33 -22.87 -2.60
C GLU A 272 1.06 -23.63 -3.91
N TYR A 273 1.93 -24.58 -4.21
CA TYR A 273 1.97 -25.31 -5.49
C TYR A 273 0.61 -25.87 -5.92
N THR A 274 -0.18 -26.40 -4.99
CA THR A 274 -1.50 -26.98 -5.24
C THR A 274 -2.60 -25.94 -5.53
N LYS A 275 -2.39 -24.69 -5.13
CA LYS A 275 -3.31 -23.56 -5.40
C LYS A 275 -2.94 -22.80 -6.67
N CYS A 276 -1.77 -23.09 -7.26
CA CYS A 276 -1.38 -22.52 -8.54
C CYS A 276 -2.29 -23.03 -9.66
N VAL A 277 -2.41 -22.27 -10.74
CA VAL A 277 -3.23 -22.62 -11.91
C VAL A 277 -2.40 -22.37 -13.17
N PRO A 278 -1.97 -23.41 -13.89
CA PRO A 278 -2.04 -24.83 -13.52
C PRO A 278 -1.25 -25.15 -12.24
N PRO A 279 -1.66 -26.16 -11.44
CA PRO A 279 -0.93 -26.56 -10.25
C PRO A 279 0.50 -27.00 -10.56
N ILE A 280 1.43 -26.68 -9.66
CA ILE A 280 2.81 -27.18 -9.72
C ILE A 280 2.85 -28.53 -8.99
N PRO A 281 3.47 -29.59 -9.55
CA PRO A 281 3.63 -30.86 -8.83
C PRO A 281 4.47 -30.68 -7.55
N SER A 282 4.02 -31.23 -6.42
CA SER A 282 4.69 -31.08 -5.12
C SER A 282 6.08 -31.74 -5.05
N ASN A 283 6.34 -32.72 -5.92
CA ASN A 283 7.61 -33.44 -6.03
C ASN A 283 8.56 -32.85 -7.07
N VAL A 284 8.23 -31.71 -7.68
CA VAL A 284 9.10 -31.09 -8.69
C VAL A 284 10.36 -30.53 -8.04
N SER A 285 11.52 -30.84 -8.61
CA SER A 285 12.77 -30.20 -8.21
C SER A 285 12.76 -28.72 -8.61
N THR A 286 13.23 -27.83 -7.74
CA THR A 286 13.34 -26.40 -8.05
C THR A 286 14.29 -26.11 -9.22
N LYS A 287 15.17 -27.04 -9.57
CA LYS A 287 16.10 -26.89 -10.70
C LYS A 287 15.48 -27.16 -12.07
N VAL A 288 14.21 -27.59 -12.13
CA VAL A 288 13.50 -27.90 -13.38
C VAL A 288 13.13 -26.61 -14.12
N LEU A 289 13.23 -26.62 -15.45
CA LEU A 289 12.79 -25.52 -16.32
C LEU A 289 11.27 -25.36 -16.26
N LEU A 290 10.77 -24.13 -16.32
CA LEU A 290 9.31 -23.91 -16.35
C LEU A 290 8.64 -24.60 -17.55
N ASN A 291 9.33 -24.68 -18.69
CA ASN A 291 8.87 -25.43 -19.85
C ASN A 291 8.59 -26.89 -19.49
N ASP A 292 9.44 -27.54 -18.70
CA ASP A 292 9.23 -28.93 -18.31
C ASP A 292 8.09 -29.11 -17.31
N ILE A 293 7.73 -28.06 -16.57
CA ILE A 293 6.57 -28.04 -15.68
C ILE A 293 5.27 -27.91 -16.49
N TYR A 294 5.29 -27.10 -17.55
CA TYR A 294 4.06 -26.65 -18.23
C TYR A 294 3.86 -27.13 -19.67
N LYS A 295 4.83 -27.79 -20.30
CA LYS A 295 4.76 -28.21 -21.72
C LYS A 295 3.55 -29.08 -22.07
N ASP A 296 3.04 -29.84 -21.10
CA ASP A 296 1.91 -30.74 -21.29
C ASP A 296 0.56 -30.06 -21.00
N VAL A 297 0.56 -28.78 -20.60
CA VAL A 297 -0.66 -28.00 -20.40
C VAL A 297 -1.24 -27.60 -21.74
N ARG A 298 -2.56 -27.80 -21.90
CA ARG A 298 -3.30 -27.43 -23.10
C ARG A 298 -3.05 -25.95 -23.47
N HIS A 299 -2.70 -25.72 -24.74
CA HIS A 299 -2.37 -24.40 -25.31
C HIS A 299 -0.97 -23.84 -24.98
N TYR A 300 -0.08 -24.60 -24.33
CA TYR A 300 1.31 -24.19 -24.14
C TYR A 300 2.00 -23.89 -25.49
N PRO A 301 2.83 -22.83 -25.60
CA PRO A 301 3.26 -21.89 -24.54
C PRO A 301 2.29 -20.74 -24.25
N GLN A 302 1.15 -20.66 -24.95
CA GLN A 302 0.15 -19.61 -24.79
C GLN A 302 -0.85 -19.95 -23.67
N ILE A 303 -0.33 -20.10 -22.45
CA ILE A 303 -1.13 -20.36 -21.25
C ILE A 303 -1.01 -19.19 -20.28
N GLU A 304 -2.07 -18.94 -19.52
CA GLU A 304 -2.02 -18.10 -18.35
C GLU A 304 -1.65 -18.97 -17.14
N VAL A 305 -0.60 -18.59 -16.44
CA VAL A 305 -0.12 -19.29 -15.25
C VAL A 305 -0.21 -18.37 -14.05
N MET A 306 -1.02 -18.77 -13.08
CA MET A 306 -1.19 -18.15 -11.79
C MET A 306 -0.46 -18.91 -10.71
N TRP A 307 0.57 -18.32 -10.11
CA TRP A 307 1.13 -18.85 -8.86
C TRP A 307 0.52 -18.16 -7.67
N VAL A 308 0.33 -18.92 -6.60
CA VAL A 308 -0.12 -18.42 -5.31
C VAL A 308 1.08 -18.38 -4.38
N ILE A 309 1.64 -17.18 -4.20
CA ILE A 309 2.82 -16.96 -3.36
C ILE A 309 2.40 -16.29 -2.06
N GLN A 310 2.76 -16.90 -0.94
CA GLN A 310 2.74 -16.33 0.39
C GLN A 310 4.05 -15.60 0.64
N CYS A 311 3.96 -14.34 1.05
CA CYS A 311 5.10 -13.53 1.42
C CYS A 311 4.82 -12.86 2.77
N CYS A 312 5.89 -12.66 3.53
CA CYS A 312 5.86 -11.95 4.80
C CYS A 312 6.95 -10.88 4.74
N PHE A 313 6.56 -9.62 5.00
CA PHE A 313 7.48 -8.49 4.96
C PHE A 313 7.47 -7.71 6.25
N LEU A 314 8.61 -7.08 6.54
CA LEU A 314 8.81 -6.27 7.71
C LEU A 314 9.37 -4.90 7.33
N VAL A 315 9.14 -3.91 8.19
CA VAL A 315 9.93 -2.68 8.17
C VAL A 315 11.26 -2.98 8.86
N PRO A 316 12.41 -2.79 8.18
CA PRO A 316 13.74 -2.89 8.77
C PRO A 316 13.82 -2.16 10.11
N TYR A 317 14.46 -2.80 11.09
CA TYR A 317 14.50 -2.31 12.46
C TYR A 317 14.99 -0.85 12.59
N ASP A 318 16.00 -0.48 11.81
CA ASP A 318 16.59 0.86 11.76
C ASP A 318 15.61 1.95 11.28
N ARG A 319 14.57 1.55 10.53
CA ARG A 319 13.48 2.41 10.05
C ARG A 319 12.21 2.29 10.89
N THR A 320 12.31 1.74 12.10
CA THR A 320 11.23 1.70 13.09
C THR A 320 11.47 2.66 14.25
N TYR A 321 10.44 2.88 15.06
CA TYR A 321 10.53 3.67 16.30
C TYR A 321 9.76 2.99 17.43
N SER A 322 10.16 3.23 18.68
CA SER A 322 9.46 2.71 19.86
C SER A 322 8.60 3.79 20.50
N PHE A 323 7.54 3.34 21.14
CA PHE A 323 6.70 4.15 22.02
C PHE A 323 7.53 4.84 23.12
N GLY A 324 7.22 6.09 23.44
CA GLY A 324 7.73 6.80 24.62
C GLY A 324 9.25 7.02 24.68
N ASN A 325 9.99 6.88 23.57
CA ASN A 325 11.45 7.03 23.61
C ASN A 325 11.87 8.51 23.72
N ASP A 326 11.96 8.96 24.97
CA ASP A 326 12.17 10.32 25.46
C ASP A 326 13.37 11.08 24.85
N ARG A 327 14.33 10.36 24.28
CA ARG A 327 15.50 10.99 23.64
C ARG A 327 15.11 11.77 22.39
N PHE A 328 14.06 11.36 21.69
CA PHE A 328 13.62 12.06 20.47
C PHE A 328 12.76 13.28 20.79
N SER A 329 11.85 13.17 21.76
CA SER A 329 10.92 14.26 22.14
C SER A 329 11.65 15.55 22.51
N LYS A 330 12.81 15.45 23.18
CA LYS A 330 13.64 16.60 23.58
C LYS A 330 14.30 17.34 22.40
N THR A 331 14.66 16.62 21.35
CA THR A 331 15.31 17.21 20.16
C THR A 331 14.26 17.81 19.22
N VAL A 332 13.15 17.10 19.02
CA VAL A 332 11.99 17.51 18.20
C VAL A 332 11.42 18.84 18.68
N LYS A 333 11.33 19.03 20.00
CA LYS A 333 10.83 20.25 20.65
C LYS A 333 11.51 21.55 20.22
N LYS A 334 12.75 21.49 19.73
CA LYS A 334 13.51 22.69 19.31
C LYS A 334 13.30 23.08 17.86
N GLU A 335 12.83 22.16 17.00
CA GLU A 335 12.87 22.35 15.55
C GLU A 335 11.52 22.78 14.95
N LEU A 336 10.38 22.49 15.60
CA LEU A 336 9.05 22.76 15.06
C LEU A 336 8.43 24.03 15.68
N PRO A 337 7.93 25.00 14.88
CA PRO A 337 7.27 26.20 15.39
C PRO A 337 6.01 25.89 16.21
N SER A 338 5.77 26.74 17.22
CA SER A 338 4.66 26.66 18.16
C SER A 338 3.35 27.18 17.58
N LEU A 339 2.25 26.43 17.71
CA LEU A 339 0.88 26.93 17.49
C LEU A 339 0.06 26.82 18.78
N GLU A 340 -0.80 27.82 19.01
CA GLU A 340 -1.83 27.79 20.04
C GLU A 340 -2.94 26.81 19.63
N LEU A 341 -3.15 25.78 20.45
CA LEU A 341 -4.22 24.80 20.26
C LEU A 341 -5.55 25.38 20.74
N THR A 342 -6.59 25.24 19.91
CA THR A 342 -7.97 25.49 20.35
C THR A 342 -8.43 24.34 21.25
N ASN A 343 -8.63 24.63 22.53
CA ASN A 343 -8.71 23.66 23.64
C ASN A 343 -10.05 22.92 23.82
N GLU A 344 -11.03 23.05 22.92
CA GLU A 344 -12.30 22.32 23.06
C GLU A 344 -12.28 21.01 22.26
N LYS A 345 -11.59 19.99 22.79
CA LYS A 345 -11.72 18.61 22.29
C LYS A 345 -13.04 18.02 22.80
N ILE A 346 -14.13 18.25 22.06
CA ILE A 346 -15.39 17.51 22.26
C ILE A 346 -15.15 16.04 21.92
N GLN A 347 -15.57 15.17 22.83
CA GLN A 347 -15.39 13.73 22.71
C GLN A 347 -16.69 13.09 22.22
N PHE A 348 -16.56 12.19 21.25
CA PHE A 348 -17.68 11.44 20.68
C PHE A 348 -17.60 9.98 21.11
N ASN A 349 -18.76 9.33 21.22
CA ASN A 349 -18.84 7.89 21.48
C ASN A 349 -18.26 7.13 20.25
N PRO A 350 -17.14 6.40 20.40
CA PRO A 350 -16.47 5.78 19.27
C PRO A 350 -17.16 4.52 18.74
N PHE A 351 -18.17 4.02 19.47
CA PHE A 351 -18.70 2.69 19.30
C PHE A 351 -19.91 2.62 18.38
N LEU A 352 -19.92 1.55 17.58
CA LEU A 352 -21.04 1.17 16.76
C LEU A 352 -22.15 0.54 17.62
N SER A 353 -23.38 1.02 17.52
CA SER A 353 -24.53 0.29 18.09
C SER A 353 -24.99 -0.81 17.13
N GLU A 354 -25.64 -1.87 17.64
CA GLU A 354 -26.22 -2.91 16.77
C GLU A 354 -27.22 -2.33 15.75
N SER A 355 -27.97 -1.30 16.14
CA SER A 355 -28.96 -0.63 15.29
C SER A 355 -28.35 0.13 14.10
N ASP A 356 -27.06 0.48 14.16
CA ASP A 356 -26.37 1.28 13.14
C ASP A 356 -25.69 0.43 12.06
N GLN A 357 -25.73 -0.91 12.16
CA GLN A 357 -25.06 -1.80 11.20
C GLN A 357 -25.47 -1.54 9.74
N ASN A 358 -26.76 -1.34 9.49
CA ASN A 358 -27.27 -1.07 8.14
C ASN A 358 -26.75 0.26 7.57
N LYS A 359 -26.44 1.25 8.42
CA LYS A 359 -25.89 2.55 8.00
C LYS A 359 -24.46 2.40 7.49
N ILE A 360 -23.67 1.57 8.19
CA ILE A 360 -22.33 1.17 7.75
C ILE A 360 -22.42 0.53 6.38
N GLU A 361 -23.16 -0.57 6.23
CA GLU A 361 -23.24 -1.34 4.98
C GLU A 361 -23.59 -0.48 3.74
N GLY A 362 -24.44 0.55 3.89
CA GLY A 362 -24.78 1.48 2.81
C GLY A 362 -23.68 2.46 2.37
N THR A 363 -22.67 2.73 3.21
CA THR A 363 -21.61 3.73 2.94
C THR A 363 -20.36 3.15 2.26
N TYR A 364 -20.12 1.84 2.37
CA TYR A 364 -18.89 1.19 1.90
C TYR A 364 -18.67 1.12 0.38
N PRO A 365 -19.69 0.89 -0.47
CA PRO A 365 -19.47 0.82 -1.92
C PRO A 365 -18.77 2.07 -2.48
N LEU A 366 -19.04 3.24 -1.90
CA LEU A 366 -18.43 4.50 -2.32
C LEU A 366 -16.91 4.53 -2.02
N MET A 367 -16.48 3.95 -0.90
CA MET A 367 -15.08 3.93 -0.48
C MET A 367 -14.22 2.92 -1.26
N THR A 368 -14.79 1.76 -1.60
CA THR A 368 -14.10 0.76 -2.42
C THR A 368 -13.93 1.22 -3.87
N HIS A 369 -14.92 1.92 -4.45
CA HIS A 369 -14.78 2.50 -5.79
C HIS A 369 -13.68 3.58 -5.88
N ILE A 370 -13.49 4.35 -4.80
CA ILE A 370 -12.47 5.40 -4.73
C ILE A 370 -11.08 4.81 -4.49
N SER A 371 -10.98 3.61 -3.92
CA SER A 371 -9.68 2.94 -3.80
C SER A 371 -9.10 2.53 -5.18
N LEU A 372 -9.97 2.32 -6.19
CA LEU A 372 -9.59 1.85 -7.53
C LEU A 372 -9.41 2.96 -8.58
N GLN A 373 -9.85 4.19 -8.30
CA GLN A 373 -9.89 5.27 -9.30
C GLN A 373 -8.79 6.34 -9.15
N PHE A 374 -8.00 6.29 -8.08
CA PHE A 374 -7.13 7.41 -7.70
C PHE A 374 -5.67 6.98 -7.63
N GLU A 375 -5.05 6.94 -8.81
CA GLU A 375 -3.60 6.85 -8.95
C GLU A 375 -3.10 8.10 -9.65
N THR A 376 -3.45 9.24 -9.04
CA THR A 376 -3.01 10.58 -9.43
C THR A 376 -1.70 10.92 -8.73
N SER A 377 -1.00 11.97 -9.17
CA SER A 377 0.25 12.39 -8.54
C SER A 377 0.04 12.78 -7.07
N ASN A 378 1.09 12.72 -6.25
CA ASN A 378 1.05 13.21 -4.85
C ASN A 378 0.54 14.65 -4.72
N THR A 379 0.78 15.46 -5.75
CA THR A 379 0.27 16.84 -5.82
C THR A 379 -1.24 16.86 -6.04
N ASP A 380 -1.76 16.00 -6.92
CA ASP A 380 -3.20 15.91 -7.18
C ASP A 380 -3.94 15.34 -5.97
N THR A 381 -3.41 14.31 -5.31
CA THR A 381 -4.02 13.77 -4.08
C THR A 381 -4.05 14.80 -2.95
N LEU A 382 -2.99 15.61 -2.81
CA LEU A 382 -3.00 16.74 -1.88
C LEU A 382 -4.02 17.81 -2.28
N LYS A 383 -4.17 18.11 -3.59
CA LYS A 383 -5.22 19.03 -4.07
C LYS A 383 -6.61 18.51 -3.74
N ASP A 384 -6.87 17.22 -3.93
CA ASP A 384 -8.16 16.59 -3.60
C ASP A 384 -8.50 16.75 -2.12
N LEU A 385 -7.52 16.49 -1.23
CA LEU A 385 -7.68 16.69 0.22
C LEU A 385 -7.95 18.16 0.58
N LEU A 386 -7.11 19.09 0.11
CA LEU A 386 -7.28 20.51 0.44
C LEU A 386 -8.56 21.09 -0.17
N HIS A 387 -8.93 20.66 -1.37
CA HIS A 387 -10.18 21.02 -2.01
C HIS A 387 -11.39 20.58 -1.18
N GLU A 388 -11.38 19.33 -0.68
CA GLU A 388 -12.43 18.81 0.21
C GLU A 388 -12.56 19.64 1.48
N VAL A 389 -11.45 20.00 2.13
CA VAL A 389 -11.44 20.85 3.33
C VAL A 389 -12.02 22.24 3.04
N ILE A 390 -11.63 22.87 1.93
CA ILE A 390 -12.16 24.20 1.52
C ILE A 390 -13.65 24.11 1.19
N LYS A 391 -14.06 23.07 0.46
CA LYS A 391 -15.45 22.83 0.07
C LYS A 391 -16.35 22.66 1.30
N ASN A 392 -15.83 22.06 2.36
CA ASN A 392 -16.54 21.89 3.63
C ASN A 392 -16.48 23.13 4.54
N GLY A 393 -15.94 24.26 4.07
CA GLY A 393 -15.96 25.54 4.79
C GLY A 393 -14.76 25.79 5.72
N PHE A 394 -13.69 25.01 5.58
CA PHE A 394 -12.53 25.07 6.49
C PHE A 394 -11.28 25.66 5.84
N LEU A 395 -11.42 26.63 4.94
CA LEU A 395 -10.27 27.32 4.34
C LEU A 395 -9.35 27.95 5.39
N ARG A 396 -9.91 28.45 6.49
CA ARG A 396 -9.15 29.07 7.59
C ARG A 396 -8.12 28.12 8.23
N ASP A 397 -8.38 26.81 8.23
CA ASP A 397 -7.44 25.84 8.78
C ASP A 397 -6.18 25.67 7.92
N LEU A 398 -6.26 26.04 6.63
CA LEU A 398 -5.17 25.90 5.66
C LEU A 398 -4.23 27.11 5.60
N ILE A 399 -4.59 28.20 6.26
CA ILE A 399 -3.88 29.49 6.24
C ILE A 399 -3.46 29.92 7.66
N ASN A 400 -2.65 30.98 7.77
CA ASN A 400 -2.34 31.56 9.08
C ASN A 400 -3.42 32.58 9.48
N ASN A 401 -3.88 32.51 10.73
CA ASN A 401 -5.08 33.22 11.20
C ASN A 401 -4.79 34.63 11.73
N GLU A 402 -3.57 35.14 11.54
CA GLU A 402 -3.10 36.38 12.18
C GLU A 402 -3.62 37.67 11.53
N SER A 403 -4.13 37.62 10.28
CA SER A 403 -4.68 38.82 9.63
C SER A 403 -6.15 39.04 9.98
N LYS A 404 -6.47 40.19 10.59
CA LYS A 404 -7.86 40.62 10.86
C LYS A 404 -8.69 40.85 9.59
N ASP A 405 -8.04 41.07 8.44
CA ASP A 405 -8.67 41.32 7.14
C ASP A 405 -8.76 40.04 6.27
N PHE A 406 -9.35 38.97 6.83
CA PHE A 406 -9.54 37.72 6.11
C PHE A 406 -10.70 37.83 5.10
N ASP A 407 -10.37 37.91 3.81
CA ASP A 407 -11.33 37.87 2.69
C ASP A 407 -11.26 36.49 2.00
N GLU A 408 -12.18 35.60 2.36
CA GLU A 408 -12.27 34.24 1.82
C GLU A 408 -12.46 34.22 0.29
N GLY A 409 -13.19 35.20 -0.26
CA GLY A 409 -13.45 35.31 -1.69
C GLY A 409 -12.17 35.55 -2.47
N LYS A 410 -11.37 36.52 -2.02
CA LYS A 410 -10.06 36.82 -2.63
C LYS A 410 -9.09 35.64 -2.54
N ILE A 411 -9.05 34.94 -1.42
CA ILE A 411 -8.16 33.77 -1.28
C ILE A 411 -8.58 32.65 -2.22
N LYS A 412 -9.89 32.36 -2.31
CA LYS A 412 -10.45 31.37 -3.25
C LYS A 412 -10.12 31.73 -4.71
N GLU A 413 -10.15 33.01 -5.06
CA GLU A 413 -9.73 33.48 -6.38
C GLU A 413 -8.23 33.24 -6.62
N ILE A 414 -7.35 33.62 -5.68
CA ILE A 414 -5.89 33.43 -5.79
C ILE A 414 -5.51 31.96 -5.97
N ILE A 415 -6.16 31.05 -5.23
CA ILE A 415 -5.89 29.61 -5.33
C ILE A 415 -6.70 28.92 -6.44
N SER A 416 -7.46 29.66 -7.25
CA SER A 416 -8.30 29.13 -8.32
C SER A 416 -9.25 28.02 -7.84
N PHE A 417 -9.92 28.24 -6.71
CA PHE A 417 -10.86 27.27 -6.15
C PHE A 417 -12.12 27.15 -7.02
N ASN A 418 -12.40 25.94 -7.49
CA ASN A 418 -13.61 25.59 -8.24
C ASN A 418 -14.38 24.53 -7.46
N GLN A 419 -15.68 24.70 -7.20
CA GLN A 419 -16.46 23.77 -6.35
C GLN A 419 -16.47 22.30 -6.82
N THR A 420 -16.28 22.03 -8.11
CA THR A 420 -16.38 20.68 -8.68
C THR A 420 -15.05 20.11 -9.18
N GLN A 421 -14.01 20.94 -9.35
CA GLN A 421 -12.76 20.54 -9.98
C GLN A 421 -11.55 20.79 -9.07
N SER A 422 -11.19 19.79 -8.27
CA SER A 422 -10.01 19.83 -7.39
C SER A 422 -8.69 20.09 -8.13
N ARG A 423 -8.56 19.58 -9.36
CA ARG A 423 -7.31 19.72 -10.16
C ARG A 423 -6.94 21.16 -10.50
N GLN A 424 -7.91 22.07 -10.55
CA GLN A 424 -7.68 23.49 -10.82
C GLN A 424 -7.05 24.22 -9.62
N LEU A 425 -7.12 23.64 -8.42
CA LEU A 425 -6.58 24.24 -7.21
C LEU A 425 -5.06 24.49 -7.36
N ILE A 426 -4.62 25.72 -7.08
CA ILE A 426 -3.23 26.12 -7.08
C ILE A 426 -2.67 25.95 -5.65
N LEU A 427 -1.64 25.12 -5.51
CA LEU A 427 -0.94 24.91 -4.24
C LEU A 427 0.09 26.02 -4.01
N ASN A 428 -0.36 27.18 -3.52
CA ASN A 428 0.51 28.30 -3.21
C ASN A 428 0.88 28.32 -1.71
N PRO A 429 2.13 28.03 -1.31
CA PRO A 429 2.54 27.99 0.10
C PRO A 429 2.54 29.36 0.79
N GLU A 430 2.56 30.47 0.04
CA GLU A 430 2.44 31.82 0.61
C GLU A 430 1.01 32.13 1.05
N VAL A 431 0.02 31.45 0.44
CA VAL A 431 -1.40 31.60 0.79
C VAL A 431 -1.83 30.47 1.73
N LEU A 432 -1.61 29.22 1.31
CA LEU A 432 -1.92 28.00 2.06
C LEU A 432 -0.73 27.64 2.95
N THR A 433 -0.59 28.34 4.07
CA THR A 433 0.56 28.20 4.98
C THR A 433 0.73 26.80 5.56
N ILE A 434 -0.32 25.97 5.57
CA ILE A 434 -0.23 24.54 5.92
C ILE A 434 0.79 23.80 5.05
N LEU A 435 0.99 24.20 3.79
CA LEU A 435 1.98 23.59 2.89
C LEU A 435 3.41 23.74 3.42
N LYS A 436 3.73 24.88 4.05
CA LYS A 436 5.04 25.10 4.68
C LYS A 436 5.26 24.12 5.84
N ARG A 437 4.21 23.89 6.64
CA ARG A 437 4.25 22.92 7.74
C ARG A 437 4.38 21.48 7.26
N ILE A 438 3.63 21.09 6.23
CA ILE A 438 3.70 19.76 5.61
C ILE A 438 5.12 19.49 5.11
N LYS A 439 5.71 20.42 4.37
CA LYS A 439 7.10 20.29 3.88
C LYS A 439 8.10 20.19 5.04
N HIS A 440 7.94 21.01 6.07
CA HIS A 440 8.81 20.95 7.25
C HIS A 440 8.77 19.55 7.91
N VAL A 441 7.57 19.00 8.15
CA VAL A 441 7.39 17.65 8.72
C VAL A 441 7.93 16.58 7.77
N TYR A 442 7.73 16.73 6.46
CA TYR A 442 8.24 15.78 5.47
C TYR A 442 9.77 15.72 5.50
N HIS A 443 10.45 16.85 5.60
CA HIS A 443 11.91 16.95 5.67
C HIS A 443 12.48 16.73 7.08
N PHE A 444 11.63 16.44 8.06
CA PHE A 444 12.05 16.23 9.42
C PHE A 444 12.97 15.01 9.51
N ASN A 445 14.08 15.14 10.25
CA ASN A 445 15.11 14.09 10.35
C ASN A 445 14.55 12.74 10.81
N PHE A 446 13.53 12.76 11.68
CA PHE A 446 12.86 11.55 12.12
C PHE A 446 12.12 10.87 10.97
N HIS A 447 11.34 11.62 10.18
CA HIS A 447 10.62 11.09 9.02
C HIS A 447 11.60 10.53 7.97
N LYS A 448 12.71 11.22 7.71
CA LYS A 448 13.81 10.75 6.86
C LYS A 448 14.40 9.43 7.35
N ARG A 449 14.69 9.31 8.66
CA ARG A 449 15.23 8.07 9.25
C ARG A 449 14.28 6.89 9.06
N LEU A 450 12.98 7.11 9.14
CA LEU A 450 11.98 6.07 8.88
C LEU A 450 11.88 5.69 7.38
N GLY A 451 12.61 6.37 6.48
CA GLY A 451 12.53 6.14 5.03
C GLY A 451 11.45 6.95 4.32
N TYR A 452 11.03 8.08 4.89
CA TYR A 452 9.92 8.92 4.41
C TYR A 452 8.59 8.15 4.27
N PRO A 453 8.14 7.37 5.27
CA PRO A 453 6.98 6.49 5.10
C PRO A 453 5.66 7.21 4.76
N LEU A 454 5.55 8.51 5.07
CA LEU A 454 4.36 9.30 4.79
C LEU A 454 4.55 10.24 3.61
N ASP A 455 3.64 10.15 2.64
CA ASP A 455 3.50 11.16 1.60
C ASP A 455 2.91 12.46 2.16
N ILE A 456 3.09 13.57 1.44
CA ILE A 456 2.65 14.91 1.86
C ILE A 456 1.16 15.01 2.19
N HIS A 457 0.29 14.26 1.51
CA HIS A 457 -1.16 14.26 1.79
C HIS A 457 -1.51 13.48 3.07
N LYS A 458 -0.76 12.42 3.40
CA LYS A 458 -0.88 11.67 4.67
C LYS A 458 -0.42 12.53 5.85
N ILE A 459 0.69 13.25 5.68
CA ILE A 459 1.16 14.25 6.66
C ILE A 459 0.11 15.36 6.84
N CYS A 460 -0.42 15.90 5.74
CA CYS A 460 -1.48 16.90 5.77
C CYS A 460 -2.70 16.42 6.57
N ALA A 461 -3.19 15.21 6.30
CA ALA A 461 -4.32 14.63 7.02
C ALA A 461 -4.05 14.52 8.53
N LEU A 462 -2.86 14.05 8.94
CA LEU A 462 -2.50 14.00 10.36
C LEU A 462 -2.48 15.40 11.00
N LEU A 463 -1.91 16.40 10.33
CA LEU A 463 -1.89 17.78 10.83
C LEU A 463 -3.29 18.38 10.94
N LEU A 464 -4.14 18.20 9.92
CA LEU A 464 -5.54 18.62 9.93
C LEU A 464 -6.32 17.98 11.08
N TYR A 465 -6.13 16.68 11.32
CA TYR A 465 -6.84 15.97 12.38
C TYR A 465 -6.41 16.43 13.78
N CYS A 466 -5.12 16.75 13.96
CA CYS A 466 -4.53 16.96 15.27
C CYS A 466 -4.47 18.41 15.74
N GLU A 467 -4.44 19.38 14.82
CA GLU A 467 -4.18 20.80 15.13
C GLU A 467 -5.29 21.74 14.64
N LYS A 468 -6.21 21.27 13.78
CA LYS A 468 -7.12 22.15 13.04
C LYS A 468 -8.59 21.96 13.42
N SER A 469 -9.37 23.03 13.24
CA SER A 469 -10.77 23.08 13.67
C SER A 469 -11.68 22.15 12.86
N CYS A 470 -11.33 21.87 11.61
CA CYS A 470 -12.03 20.92 10.73
C CYS A 470 -12.12 19.52 11.33
N SER A 471 -11.14 19.13 12.16
CA SER A 471 -11.14 17.84 12.84
C SER A 471 -12.40 17.61 13.68
N TYR A 472 -12.98 18.67 14.24
CA TYR A 472 -14.21 18.58 15.02
C TYR A 472 -15.41 18.19 14.14
N GLN A 473 -15.62 18.93 13.05
CA GLN A 473 -16.73 18.66 12.13
C GLN A 473 -16.52 17.34 11.40
N PHE A 474 -15.27 17.01 11.05
CA PHE A 474 -14.87 15.73 10.50
C PHE A 474 -15.28 14.57 11.43
N LYS A 475 -14.89 14.61 12.71
CA LYS A 475 -15.30 13.62 13.72
C LYS A 475 -16.82 13.54 13.82
N LYS A 476 -17.49 14.68 13.97
CA LYS A 476 -18.96 14.75 14.04
C LYS A 476 -19.62 14.06 12.85
N ASP A 477 -19.13 14.31 11.63
CA ASP A 477 -19.64 13.68 10.42
C ASP A 477 -19.30 12.18 10.37
N GLN A 478 -18.10 11.74 10.77
CA GLN A 478 -17.77 10.30 10.89
C GLN A 478 -18.74 9.59 11.83
N PHE A 479 -18.95 10.11 13.04
CA PHE A 479 -19.87 9.54 14.03
C PHE A 479 -21.35 9.57 13.60
N ALA A 480 -21.68 10.42 12.63
CA ALA A 480 -22.99 10.46 11.97
C ALA A 480 -23.04 9.61 10.68
N PHE A 481 -22.00 8.83 10.35
CA PHE A 481 -21.87 8.03 9.12
C PHE A 481 -21.85 8.84 7.82
N ASN A 482 -21.54 10.15 7.87
CA ASN A 482 -21.44 11.05 6.72
C ASN A 482 -20.04 11.03 6.08
N TYR A 483 -19.48 9.85 5.85
CA TYR A 483 -18.11 9.71 5.35
C TYR A 483 -17.91 10.29 3.95
N ASN A 484 -18.97 10.35 3.15
CA ASN A 484 -18.95 10.90 1.79
C ASN A 484 -18.59 12.40 1.71
N LYS A 485 -18.70 13.13 2.82
CA LYS A 485 -18.23 14.53 2.90
C LYS A 485 -16.72 14.65 3.02
N TRP A 486 -16.07 13.60 3.53
CA TRP A 486 -14.68 13.61 3.98
C TRP A 486 -13.90 12.42 3.42
N ILE A 487 -14.15 12.09 2.16
CA ILE A 487 -13.64 10.89 1.50
C ILE A 487 -12.11 10.90 1.50
N TYR A 488 -11.50 12.00 1.08
CA TYR A 488 -10.05 12.09 0.97
C TYR A 488 -9.41 12.22 2.35
N PHE A 489 -9.99 13.03 3.22
CA PHE A 489 -9.47 13.21 4.57
C PHE A 489 -9.52 11.92 5.39
N ASP A 490 -10.68 11.24 5.42
CA ASP A 490 -10.84 9.97 6.13
C ASP A 490 -9.88 8.89 5.63
N ARG A 491 -9.78 8.72 4.30
CA ARG A 491 -8.89 7.75 3.67
C ARG A 491 -7.44 8.03 4.01
N PHE A 492 -6.94 9.25 3.75
CA PHE A 492 -5.53 9.56 3.95
C PHE A 492 -5.12 9.54 5.41
N LEU A 493 -6.03 9.88 6.33
CA LEU A 493 -5.81 9.72 7.76
C LEU A 493 -5.67 8.24 8.15
N CYS A 494 -6.58 7.38 7.66
CA CYS A 494 -6.50 5.93 7.91
C CYS A 494 -5.21 5.34 7.34
N GLU A 495 -4.87 5.65 6.08
CA GLU A 495 -3.63 5.19 5.45
C GLU A 495 -2.40 5.66 6.23
N ALA A 496 -2.38 6.91 6.70
CA ALA A 496 -1.28 7.44 7.50
C ALA A 496 -1.10 6.66 8.82
N ILE A 497 -2.20 6.38 9.54
CA ILE A 497 -2.18 5.60 10.77
C ILE A 497 -1.72 4.17 10.48
N MET A 498 -2.27 3.52 9.45
CA MET A 498 -1.87 2.17 9.03
C MET A 498 -0.38 2.07 8.70
N THR A 499 0.15 3.04 7.94
CA THR A 499 1.58 3.09 7.61
C THR A 499 2.41 3.25 8.89
N LEU A 500 2.13 4.26 9.72
CA LEU A 500 2.89 4.48 10.96
C LEU A 500 2.79 3.29 11.93
N SER A 501 1.66 2.58 11.96
CA SER A 501 1.43 1.39 12.77
C SER A 501 2.38 0.23 12.44
N LYS A 502 2.86 0.15 11.18
CA LYS A 502 3.87 -0.83 10.75
C LYS A 502 5.29 -0.42 11.16
N HIS A 503 5.58 0.88 11.16
CA HIS A 503 6.86 1.45 11.55
C HIS A 503 7.04 1.56 13.07
N GLU A 504 5.95 1.57 13.84
CA GLU A 504 6.04 1.55 15.30
C GLU A 504 6.29 0.13 15.82
N ARG A 505 7.19 0.01 16.79
CA ARG A 505 7.49 -1.20 17.56
C ARG A 505 6.43 -1.44 18.64
N ARG A 506 5.18 -1.67 18.19
CA ARG A 506 4.01 -1.86 19.07
C ARG A 506 4.14 -3.11 19.93
N GLU A 507 4.84 -4.14 19.46
CA GLU A 507 5.20 -5.35 20.19
C GLU A 507 6.00 -5.07 21.47
N GLU A 508 6.72 -3.94 21.53
CA GLU A 508 7.48 -3.51 22.71
C GLU A 508 6.62 -2.67 23.68
N CYS A 509 5.37 -2.36 23.34
CA CYS A 509 4.50 -1.50 24.15
C CYS A 509 3.74 -2.31 25.21
N ASP A 510 3.78 -1.84 26.45
CA ASP A 510 3.05 -2.35 27.62
C ASP A 510 2.16 -1.27 28.28
N ALA A 511 2.13 -0.07 27.68
CA ALA A 511 1.33 1.04 28.17
C ALA A 511 -0.17 0.79 27.94
N GLU A 512 -0.95 1.01 29.00
CA GLU A 512 -2.39 1.19 28.92
C GLU A 512 -2.67 2.57 28.34
N LEU A 513 -3.70 2.67 27.51
CA LEU A 513 -4.13 3.95 26.95
C LEU A 513 -5.53 4.29 27.42
N TYR A 514 -5.83 5.58 27.49
CA TYR A 514 -7.07 6.08 28.07
C TYR A 514 -7.76 7.09 27.15
N TYR A 515 -9.09 7.08 27.17
CA TYR A 515 -9.94 8.04 26.47
C TYR A 515 -11.14 8.42 27.33
N GLY A 516 -11.36 9.72 27.52
CA GLY A 516 -12.48 10.23 28.31
C GLY A 516 -13.73 10.46 27.45
N LEU A 517 -14.87 9.98 27.92
CA LEU A 517 -16.18 10.25 27.36
C LEU A 517 -17.01 11.07 28.35
N ASN A 518 -17.29 12.32 28.01
CA ASN A 518 -18.12 13.19 28.84
C ASN A 518 -19.59 12.81 28.71
N SER A 519 -20.28 12.70 29.85
CA SER A 519 -21.74 12.49 29.93
C SER A 519 -22.24 11.20 29.25
N VAL A 520 -21.37 10.21 29.05
CA VAL A 520 -21.74 8.88 28.56
C VAL A 520 -21.57 7.86 29.68
N LYS A 521 -22.61 7.05 29.92
CA LYS A 521 -22.58 5.91 30.84
C LYS A 521 -23.39 4.77 30.22
N PHE A 522 -22.80 3.58 30.13
CA PHE A 522 -23.43 2.42 29.51
C PHE A 522 -24.21 1.63 30.56
N THR A 523 -25.51 1.45 30.35
CA THR A 523 -26.37 0.63 31.24
C THR A 523 -26.32 -0.85 30.87
N ASN A 524 -26.31 -1.15 29.57
CA ASN A 524 -26.09 -2.50 29.04
C ASN A 524 -25.09 -2.39 27.90
N ILE A 525 -23.83 -2.70 28.20
CA ILE A 525 -22.73 -2.51 27.27
C ILE A 525 -22.83 -3.44 26.05
N GLU A 526 -23.33 -4.66 26.24
CA GLU A 526 -23.46 -5.67 25.19
C GLU A 526 -24.50 -5.27 24.14
N GLN A 527 -25.58 -4.60 24.55
CA GLN A 527 -26.62 -4.11 23.63
C GLN A 527 -26.25 -2.78 22.97
N GLN A 528 -25.40 -1.98 23.62
CA GLN A 528 -25.07 -0.62 23.17
C GLN A 528 -23.82 -0.56 22.31
N ILE A 529 -22.92 -1.54 22.44
CA ILE A 529 -21.64 -1.59 21.74
C ILE A 529 -21.57 -2.90 20.97
N LYS A 530 -21.47 -2.79 19.65
CA LYS A 530 -21.06 -3.87 18.76
C LYS A 530 -19.53 -3.96 18.77
N PRO A 531 -18.94 -5.02 19.36
CA PRO A 531 -17.49 -5.11 19.48
C PRO A 531 -16.79 -5.23 18.12
N GLY A 532 -15.54 -4.77 18.04
CA GLY A 532 -14.69 -4.83 16.84
C GLY A 532 -14.80 -3.65 15.87
N TYR A 533 -15.70 -2.69 16.09
CA TYR A 533 -15.91 -1.57 15.18
C TYR A 533 -15.70 -0.20 15.84
N PHE A 534 -14.69 0.53 15.38
CA PHE A 534 -14.59 1.97 15.61
C PHE A 534 -15.22 2.73 14.45
N ILE A 535 -16.23 3.56 14.73
CA ILE A 535 -16.92 4.38 13.72
C ILE A 535 -15.97 5.45 13.14
N GLY A 536 -15.12 6.03 13.99
CA GLY A 536 -14.20 7.10 13.62
C GLY A 536 -12.79 6.86 14.18
N THR A 537 -11.88 7.75 13.81
CA THR A 537 -10.52 7.75 14.39
C THR A 537 -10.57 8.22 15.84
N ILE A 538 -9.81 7.58 16.73
CA ILE A 538 -9.82 7.85 18.18
C ILE A 538 -8.45 8.37 18.63
N SER A 539 -8.44 9.46 19.41
CA SER A 539 -7.24 10.00 20.05
C SER A 539 -7.15 9.54 21.50
N THR A 540 -6.24 8.62 21.81
CA THR A 540 -6.01 8.08 23.17
C THR A 540 -4.72 8.62 23.78
N TYR A 541 -4.56 8.48 25.09
CA TYR A 541 -3.42 9.04 25.86
C TYR A 541 -2.89 8.02 26.86
N ASP A 542 -1.59 8.03 27.12
CA ASP A 542 -0.97 7.21 28.17
C ASP A 542 -1.10 7.81 29.58
N ASP A 543 -1.50 9.07 29.69
CA ASP A 543 -1.78 9.74 30.96
C ASP A 543 -3.30 9.75 31.27
N LEU A 544 -3.70 8.96 32.26
CA LEU A 544 -5.07 8.87 32.75
C LEU A 544 -5.67 10.24 33.13
N ARG A 545 -4.85 11.20 33.60
CA ARG A 545 -5.33 12.54 34.00
C ARG A 545 -5.88 13.32 32.81
N ILE A 546 -5.32 13.11 31.63
CA ILE A 546 -5.81 13.73 30.39
C ILE A 546 -7.20 13.17 30.06
N ALA A 547 -7.35 11.84 30.10
CA ALA A 547 -8.65 11.21 29.88
C ALA A 547 -9.69 11.64 30.93
N GLN A 548 -9.30 11.77 32.20
CA GLN A 548 -10.16 12.29 33.26
C GLN A 548 -10.60 13.72 32.99
N SER A 549 -9.70 14.60 32.52
CA SER A 549 -10.05 15.97 32.16
C SER A 549 -11.08 16.03 31.02
N HIS A 550 -10.94 15.17 30.01
CA HIS A 550 -11.89 15.08 28.90
C HIS A 550 -13.24 14.46 29.29
N ARG A 551 -13.28 13.58 30.30
CA ARG A 551 -14.52 13.02 30.83
C ARG A 551 -15.37 14.07 31.55
N GLY A 552 -14.78 15.12 32.13
CA GLY A 552 -15.49 16.06 33.00
C GLY A 552 -15.92 15.42 34.32
N ASP A 553 -17.01 15.89 34.93
CA ASP A 553 -17.48 15.43 36.25
C ASP A 553 -18.21 14.08 36.21
N ARG A 554 -18.94 13.82 35.13
CA ARG A 554 -19.72 12.60 34.90
C ARG A 554 -19.39 11.99 33.55
N GLY A 555 -19.26 10.67 33.50
CA GLY A 555 -19.07 9.98 32.22
C GLY A 555 -18.24 8.69 32.35
N CYS A 556 -17.59 8.33 31.26
CA CYS A 556 -16.87 7.07 31.12
C CYS A 556 -15.39 7.30 30.78
N ILE A 557 -14.51 6.45 31.31
CA ILE A 557 -13.13 6.33 30.86
C ILE A 557 -13.02 5.02 30.11
N LEU A 558 -12.64 5.09 28.84
CA LEU A 558 -12.25 3.92 28.07
C LEU A 558 -10.78 3.64 28.36
N GLU A 559 -10.50 2.45 28.85
CA GLU A 559 -9.16 1.92 29.09
C GLU A 559 -8.86 0.89 28.01
N PHE A 560 -7.77 1.09 27.27
CA PHE A 560 -7.31 0.22 26.20
C PHE A 560 -6.18 -0.64 26.74
N HIS A 561 -6.43 -1.95 26.81
CA HIS A 561 -5.42 -2.92 27.18
C HIS A 561 -4.27 -2.92 26.16
N PRO A 562 -2.99 -3.13 26.56
CA PRO A 562 -1.86 -3.16 25.62
C PRO A 562 -2.04 -4.11 24.43
N SER A 563 -2.79 -5.20 24.60
CA SER A 563 -3.14 -6.13 23.50
C SER A 563 -3.80 -5.41 22.30
N MET A 564 -4.54 -4.33 22.54
CA MET A 564 -5.17 -3.52 21.48
C MET A 564 -4.15 -2.87 20.57
N ARG A 565 -3.02 -2.40 21.14
CA ARG A 565 -1.94 -1.81 20.35
C ARG A 565 -1.14 -2.87 19.62
N ARG A 566 -0.92 -4.03 20.23
CA ARG A 566 -0.10 -5.08 19.63
C ARG A 566 -0.81 -5.87 18.54
N ALA A 567 -2.15 -5.86 18.54
CA ALA A 567 -2.94 -6.48 17.50
C ALA A 567 -2.59 -5.93 16.10
N PHE A 568 -2.20 -6.83 15.20
CA PHE A 568 -1.69 -6.45 13.88
C PHE A 568 -2.68 -5.63 13.05
N HIS A 569 -3.97 -5.95 13.14
CA HIS A 569 -5.03 -5.30 12.35
C HIS A 569 -5.84 -4.25 13.11
N ILE A 570 -5.54 -4.00 14.38
CA ILE A 570 -6.07 -2.84 15.10
C ILE A 570 -5.00 -1.75 14.96
N PHE A 571 -5.08 -1.00 13.87
CA PHE A 571 -4.05 -0.02 13.52
C PHE A 571 -4.06 1.14 14.50
N SER A 572 -2.92 1.34 15.14
CA SER A 572 -2.66 2.50 15.98
C SER A 572 -1.24 3.03 15.77
N CYS A 573 -1.05 4.33 16.01
CA CYS A 573 0.28 4.94 15.93
C CYS A 573 0.48 6.07 16.96
N ASP A 574 1.70 6.17 17.47
CA ASP A 574 2.17 7.35 18.20
C ASP A 574 2.55 8.48 17.22
N ILE A 575 1.88 9.61 17.37
CA ILE A 575 2.03 10.79 16.52
C ILE A 575 2.78 11.92 17.22
N SER A 576 3.30 11.69 18.43
CA SER A 576 3.93 12.72 19.27
C SER A 576 5.12 13.39 18.58
N TRP A 577 5.83 12.68 17.70
CA TRP A 577 6.97 13.22 16.95
C TRP A 577 6.58 14.28 15.90
N LEU A 578 5.30 14.36 15.50
CA LEU A 578 4.81 15.37 14.56
C LEU A 578 4.65 16.75 15.23
N PHE A 579 4.65 16.79 16.57
CA PHE A 579 4.27 17.96 17.34
C PHE A 579 5.36 18.30 18.37
N SER A 580 6.01 19.46 18.25
CA SER A 580 6.94 19.96 19.28
C SER A 580 6.21 20.28 20.59
N ASN A 581 4.98 20.79 20.51
CA ASN A 581 4.38 21.53 21.61
C ASN A 581 3.31 20.78 22.40
N LYS A 582 3.02 19.52 22.06
CA LYS A 582 2.09 18.72 22.85
C LYS A 582 2.88 18.04 23.98
N PRO A 583 2.64 18.40 25.26
CA PRO A 583 3.23 17.66 26.38
C PRO A 583 2.62 16.26 26.53
N GLN A 584 1.53 15.99 25.81
CA GLN A 584 0.70 14.81 25.88
C GLN A 584 1.14 13.82 24.79
N HIS A 585 1.38 12.56 25.16
CA HIS A 585 1.56 11.51 24.16
C HIS A 585 0.19 11.10 23.62
N GLU A 586 -0.12 11.56 22.41
CA GLU A 586 -1.37 11.25 21.72
C GLU A 586 -1.14 10.04 20.81
N ILE A 587 -1.91 8.96 21.04
CA ILE A 587 -1.91 7.75 20.21
C ILE A 587 -3.21 7.71 19.42
N LEU A 588 -3.12 7.62 18.10
CA LEU A 588 -4.30 7.49 17.24
C LEU A 588 -4.62 6.02 17.00
N PHE A 589 -5.90 5.65 17.12
CA PHE A 589 -6.44 4.41 16.55
C PHE A 589 -7.21 4.76 15.27
N ALA A 590 -6.91 4.05 14.19
CA ALA A 590 -7.68 4.18 12.95
C ALA A 590 -9.11 3.69 13.18
N ARG A 591 -10.06 4.23 12.39
CA ARG A 591 -11.39 3.63 12.34
C ARG A 591 -11.30 2.22 11.77
N THR A 592 -12.28 1.37 12.07
CA THR A 592 -12.32 0.03 11.48
C THR A 592 -12.60 0.13 9.99
N TYR A 593 -11.64 -0.30 9.17
CA TYR A 593 -11.74 -0.33 7.71
C TYR A 593 -11.86 -1.79 7.27
N ASP A 594 -13.07 -2.30 7.11
CA ASP A 594 -13.26 -3.66 6.59
C ASP A 594 -13.53 -3.61 5.08
N PHE A 595 -12.58 -4.15 4.31
CA PHE A 595 -12.68 -4.30 2.87
C PHE A 595 -13.66 -5.44 2.45
N ASN A 596 -14.21 -6.21 3.41
CA ASN A 596 -15.02 -7.40 3.19
C ASN A 596 -16.26 -7.50 4.12
N ILE A 597 -16.98 -6.40 4.31
CA ILE A 597 -18.18 -6.33 5.17
C ILE A 597 -19.31 -7.27 4.72
N HIS A 598 -19.25 -7.80 3.49
CA HIS A 598 -20.16 -8.86 3.07
C HIS A 598 -20.06 -10.15 3.91
N LYS A 599 -19.06 -10.28 4.79
CA LYS A 599 -19.01 -11.37 5.78
C LYS A 599 -19.88 -11.05 6.98
N LYS A 600 -20.70 -12.03 7.40
CA LYS A 600 -21.58 -11.93 8.58
C LYS A 600 -20.84 -11.65 9.90
N SER A 601 -19.53 -11.86 9.97
CA SER A 601 -18.71 -11.57 11.15
C SER A 601 -17.32 -11.07 10.76
N LEU A 602 -16.80 -10.12 11.56
CA LEU A 602 -15.40 -9.69 11.47
C LEU A 602 -14.48 -10.85 11.84
N PRO A 603 -13.34 -11.02 11.16
CA PRO A 603 -12.26 -11.88 11.64
C PRO A 603 -11.86 -11.50 13.07
N GLU A 604 -11.66 -12.49 13.95
CA GLU A 604 -11.18 -12.26 15.33
C GLU A 604 -9.88 -11.43 15.39
N SER A 605 -9.07 -11.50 14.34
CA SER A 605 -7.80 -10.77 14.24
C SER A 605 -7.97 -9.25 14.17
N ILE A 606 -9.16 -8.76 13.79
CA ILE A 606 -9.48 -7.33 13.69
C ILE A 606 -10.50 -6.90 14.76
N SER A 607 -11.09 -7.85 15.48
CA SER A 607 -12.11 -7.61 16.50
C SER A 607 -11.50 -7.31 17.87
N TRP A 608 -12.22 -6.52 18.66
CA TRP A 608 -11.93 -6.24 20.07
C TRP A 608 -13.20 -6.43 20.88
N ASN A 609 -13.08 -6.72 22.16
CA ASN A 609 -14.19 -6.85 23.09
C ASN A 609 -14.22 -5.68 24.08
N VAL A 610 -15.31 -5.58 24.81
CA VAL A 610 -15.55 -4.50 25.77
C VAL A 610 -16.19 -5.06 27.04
N SER A 611 -15.77 -4.54 28.19
CA SER A 611 -16.33 -4.91 29.49
C SER A 611 -16.30 -3.74 30.48
N ILE A 612 -17.14 -3.78 31.51
CA ILE A 612 -17.11 -2.78 32.59
C ILE A 612 -16.07 -3.26 33.62
N LYS A 613 -14.99 -2.49 33.80
CA LYS A 613 -13.93 -2.78 34.77
C LYS A 613 -14.28 -2.29 36.17
N SER A 614 -14.86 -1.10 36.26
CA SER A 614 -15.34 -0.53 37.52
C SER A 614 -16.44 0.50 37.28
N GLU A 615 -17.29 0.71 38.28
CA GLU A 615 -18.37 1.67 38.21
C GLU A 615 -18.61 2.33 39.57
N THR A 616 -18.81 3.64 39.52
CA THR A 616 -19.22 4.48 40.64
C THR A 616 -20.46 5.29 40.21
N GLU A 617 -21.02 6.08 41.13
CA GLU A 617 -22.16 6.96 40.83
C GLU A 617 -21.88 7.87 39.62
N ASN A 618 -20.70 8.49 39.57
CA ASN A 618 -20.37 9.50 38.57
C ASN A 618 -19.40 9.03 37.48
N MET A 619 -18.74 7.87 37.63
CA MET A 619 -17.71 7.40 36.71
C MET A 619 -17.86 5.91 36.40
N GLN A 620 -17.71 5.56 35.13
CA GLN A 620 -17.58 4.18 34.67
C GLN A 620 -16.21 4.00 33.99
N VAL A 621 -15.53 2.89 34.26
CA VAL A 621 -14.32 2.49 33.52
C VAL A 621 -14.69 1.30 32.64
N VAL A 622 -14.51 1.48 31.34
CA VAL A 622 -14.79 0.48 30.32
C VAL A 622 -13.46 -0.02 29.75
N LEU A 623 -13.19 -1.31 29.89
CA LEU A 623 -11.99 -1.95 29.38
C LEU A 623 -12.21 -2.47 27.97
N LEU A 624 -11.30 -2.13 27.06
CA LEU A 624 -11.22 -2.65 25.71
C LEU A 624 -10.03 -3.58 25.58
N THR A 625 -10.29 -4.79 25.11
CA THR A 625 -9.30 -5.87 24.94
C THR A 625 -9.36 -6.40 23.52
N TRP A 626 -8.22 -6.91 23.04
CA TRP A 626 -8.20 -7.57 21.74
C TRP A 626 -8.96 -8.91 21.84
N ALA A 627 -9.78 -9.28 20.85
CA ALA A 627 -10.61 -10.48 20.97
C ALA A 627 -9.79 -11.77 21.16
N ILE A 628 -8.57 -11.83 20.61
CA ILE A 628 -7.65 -12.95 20.84
C ILE A 628 -7.12 -12.97 22.28
N TYR A 629 -6.91 -11.82 22.92
CA TYR A 629 -6.53 -11.78 24.32
C TYR A 629 -7.59 -12.49 25.20
N ASP A 630 -8.87 -12.10 25.07
CA ASP A 630 -9.94 -12.67 25.89
C ASP A 630 -10.18 -14.15 25.59
N LYS A 631 -10.01 -14.55 24.33
CA LYS A 631 -10.16 -15.94 23.90
C LYS A 631 -9.17 -16.87 24.60
N PHE A 632 -7.97 -16.39 24.95
CA PHE A 632 -6.89 -17.22 25.46
C PHE A 632 -6.53 -16.96 26.93
N ILE A 633 -6.89 -15.81 27.52
CA ILE A 633 -6.45 -15.44 28.88
C ILE A 633 -6.81 -16.51 29.91
N ASN A 634 -8.06 -16.97 29.97
CA ASN A 634 -8.49 -17.93 31.00
C ASN A 634 -7.74 -19.28 30.93
N GLN A 635 -7.55 -19.84 29.73
CA GLN A 635 -6.79 -21.08 29.56
C GLN A 635 -5.31 -20.88 29.91
N THR A 636 -4.77 -19.71 29.56
CA THR A 636 -3.39 -19.34 29.87
C THR A 636 -3.14 -19.27 31.37
N LEU A 637 -4.04 -18.61 32.11
CA LEU A 637 -3.98 -18.53 33.57
C LEU A 637 -4.08 -19.90 34.24
N GLN A 638 -4.99 -20.77 33.76
CA GLN A 638 -5.15 -22.12 34.29
C GLN A 638 -3.87 -22.97 34.11
N ILE A 639 -3.29 -22.96 32.90
CA ILE A 639 -2.06 -23.70 32.62
C ILE A 639 -0.90 -23.13 33.44
N SER A 640 -0.75 -21.80 33.51
CA SER A 640 0.26 -21.13 34.31
C SER A 640 0.22 -21.57 35.78
N LYS A 641 -0.99 -21.58 36.39
CA LYS A 641 -1.19 -22.04 37.76
C LYS A 641 -0.78 -23.49 37.99
N ILE A 642 -1.04 -24.38 37.01
CA ILE A 642 -0.66 -25.80 37.10
C ILE A 642 0.86 -25.97 36.97
N LEU A 643 1.49 -25.21 36.07
CA LEU A 643 2.94 -25.26 35.86
C LEU A 643 3.72 -24.56 36.97
N ASN A 644 3.04 -23.90 37.92
CA ASN A 644 3.57 -23.37 39.17
C ASN A 644 4.80 -22.45 38.99
N SER A 645 4.84 -21.67 37.91
CA SER A 645 6.07 -21.06 37.39
C SER A 645 5.86 -19.66 36.80
N GLY A 646 6.94 -18.87 36.82
CA GLY A 646 7.06 -17.56 36.16
C GLY A 646 7.15 -17.66 34.62
N ILE A 647 6.46 -18.64 34.02
CA ILE A 647 6.42 -18.83 32.56
C ILE A 647 5.75 -17.61 31.91
N ASP A 648 6.33 -17.16 30.80
CA ASP A 648 5.72 -16.12 29.97
C ASP A 648 4.36 -16.62 29.42
N PHE A 649 3.29 -15.86 29.68
CA PHE A 649 1.95 -16.15 29.21
C PHE A 649 1.86 -16.27 27.68
N ASN A 650 2.73 -15.56 26.96
CA ASN A 650 2.83 -15.67 25.52
C ASN A 650 3.32 -17.06 25.06
N LEU A 651 4.13 -17.78 25.85
CA LEU A 651 4.51 -19.16 25.52
C LEU A 651 3.32 -20.11 25.57
N ILE A 652 2.54 -20.02 26.65
CA ILE A 652 1.34 -20.82 26.84
C ILE A 652 0.33 -20.51 25.74
N TYR A 653 0.16 -19.22 25.43
CA TYR A 653 -0.64 -18.75 24.32
C TYR A 653 -0.22 -19.37 22.98
N ILE A 654 1.07 -19.32 22.63
CA ILE A 654 1.58 -19.90 21.39
C ILE A 654 1.33 -21.41 21.38
N GLY A 655 1.57 -22.12 22.49
CA GLY A 655 1.28 -23.55 22.61
C GLY A 655 -0.20 -23.87 22.39
N LEU A 656 -1.10 -23.10 23.02
CA LEU A 656 -2.55 -23.21 22.84
C LEU A 656 -2.95 -22.91 21.39
N ALA A 657 -2.41 -21.85 20.80
CA ALA A 657 -2.71 -21.48 19.42
C ALA A 657 -2.21 -22.55 18.43
N HIS A 658 -1.01 -23.09 18.67
CA HIS A 658 -0.38 -24.15 17.87
C HIS A 658 -1.18 -25.45 17.87
N ILE A 659 -1.69 -25.87 19.04
CA ILE A 659 -2.36 -27.18 19.21
C ILE A 659 -3.89 -27.07 19.14
N GLY A 660 -4.44 -25.91 18.76
CA GLY A 660 -5.88 -25.75 18.56
C GLY A 660 -6.70 -25.68 19.86
N ARG A 661 -6.15 -25.02 20.89
CA ARG A 661 -6.74 -24.76 22.21
C ARG A 661 -6.95 -25.98 23.11
N ASP A 662 -6.27 -27.08 22.81
CA ASP A 662 -6.22 -28.24 23.69
C ASP A 662 -5.28 -27.94 24.88
N SER A 663 -5.87 -27.63 26.04
CA SER A 663 -5.12 -27.22 27.23
C SER A 663 -4.14 -28.29 27.72
N GLU A 664 -4.49 -29.58 27.60
CA GLU A 664 -3.65 -30.67 28.07
C GLU A 664 -2.43 -30.85 27.18
N LYS A 665 -2.63 -30.83 25.86
CA LYS A 665 -1.49 -30.88 24.93
C LYS A 665 -0.62 -29.63 24.99
N ALA A 666 -1.22 -28.44 25.17
CA ALA A 666 -0.47 -27.20 25.33
C ALA A 666 0.40 -27.25 26.60
N LYS A 667 -0.16 -27.71 27.72
CA LYS A 667 0.58 -27.97 28.96
C LYS A 667 1.72 -28.96 28.75
N GLU A 668 1.46 -30.07 28.06
CA GLU A 668 2.49 -31.06 27.73
C GLU A 668 3.62 -30.46 26.88
N LEU A 669 3.28 -29.68 25.85
CA LEU A 669 4.24 -29.02 24.97
C LEU A 669 5.12 -28.02 25.73
N VAL A 670 4.51 -27.17 26.56
CA VAL A 670 5.24 -26.19 27.39
C VAL A 670 6.12 -26.90 28.43
N THR A 671 5.64 -28.00 29.01
CA THR A 671 6.44 -28.82 29.95
C THR A 671 7.65 -29.43 29.25
N LYS A 672 7.48 -29.98 28.03
CA LYS A 672 8.58 -30.51 27.22
C LYS A 672 9.58 -29.41 26.86
N PHE A 673 9.10 -28.21 26.57
CA PHE A 673 9.97 -27.06 26.32
C PHE A 673 10.81 -26.69 27.54
N GLU A 674 10.23 -26.58 28.73
CA GLU A 674 10.99 -26.26 29.95
C GLU A 674 12.04 -27.34 30.29
N GLN A 675 11.70 -28.60 30.08
CA GLN A 675 12.67 -29.70 30.18
C GLN A 675 13.77 -29.61 29.13
N TRP A 676 13.44 -29.20 27.90
CA TRP A 676 14.42 -29.01 26.83
C TRP A 676 15.31 -27.78 27.08
N ARG A 677 14.74 -26.67 27.57
CA ARG A 677 15.43 -25.41 27.88
C ARG A 677 16.53 -25.62 28.92
N THR A 678 16.26 -26.44 29.93
CA THR A 678 17.19 -26.76 31.03
C THR A 678 18.24 -27.80 30.65
N ARG A 679 18.03 -28.58 29.59
CA ARG A 679 19.01 -29.55 29.09
C ARG A 679 20.07 -28.89 28.20
N ASP A 680 21.27 -29.46 28.20
CA ASP A 680 22.34 -29.22 27.22
C ASP A 680 22.84 -27.77 27.06
N ASN A 681 22.62 -26.90 28.05
CA ASN A 681 22.94 -25.48 27.96
C ASN A 681 22.31 -24.79 26.72
N ASN A 682 21.13 -25.24 26.27
CA ASN A 682 20.44 -24.70 25.09
C ASN A 682 20.23 -23.18 25.19
N GLU A 683 19.98 -22.67 26.39
CA GLU A 683 19.88 -21.23 26.67
C GLU A 683 21.19 -20.47 26.37
N LYS A 684 22.35 -21.09 26.60
CA LYS A 684 23.65 -20.50 26.28
C LYS A 684 23.87 -20.42 24.76
N GLY A 685 23.46 -21.46 24.03
CA GLY A 685 23.51 -21.46 22.55
C GLY A 685 22.59 -20.42 21.92
N HIS A 686 21.47 -20.08 22.57
CA HIS A 686 20.58 -19.02 22.11
C HIS A 686 21.18 -17.62 22.17
N LYS A 687 22.05 -17.34 23.17
CA LYS A 687 22.66 -16.01 23.31
C LYS A 687 23.43 -15.58 22.05
N ASP A 688 23.98 -16.54 21.31
CA ASP A 688 24.68 -16.28 20.04
C ASP A 688 23.73 -15.96 18.87
N LEU A 689 22.47 -16.43 18.94
CA LEU A 689 21.43 -16.20 17.93
C LEU A 689 20.51 -15.00 18.26
N MET A 690 20.46 -14.58 19.53
CA MET A 690 19.57 -13.53 20.04
C MET A 690 19.66 -12.22 19.24
N TYR A 691 20.88 -11.81 18.88
CA TYR A 691 21.09 -10.61 18.07
C TYR A 691 20.36 -10.68 16.72
N LYS A 692 20.29 -11.87 16.10
CA LYS A 692 19.55 -12.08 14.85
C LYS A 692 18.07 -11.85 15.05
N PHE A 693 17.45 -12.42 16.09
CA PHE A 693 16.03 -12.19 16.38
C PHE A 693 15.72 -10.71 16.65
N TYR A 694 16.63 -10.01 17.35
CA TYR A 694 16.45 -8.60 17.68
C TYR A 694 16.51 -7.69 16.46
N GLN A 695 17.36 -8.00 15.48
CA GLN A 695 17.39 -7.31 14.18
C GLN A 695 16.04 -7.40 13.45
N TYR A 696 15.24 -8.42 13.73
CA TYR A 696 13.90 -8.60 13.17
C TYR A 696 12.77 -8.34 14.18
N ARG A 697 13.02 -7.50 15.18
CA ARG A 697 12.03 -7.05 16.19
C ARG A 697 11.48 -8.15 17.11
N ALA A 698 11.94 -9.38 17.00
CA ALA A 698 11.57 -10.47 17.88
C ALA A 698 12.39 -10.41 19.19
N ARG A 699 11.94 -9.60 20.15
CA ARG A 699 12.68 -9.30 21.40
C ARG A 699 12.25 -10.07 22.63
N ASN A 700 11.30 -10.98 22.48
CA ASN A 700 10.89 -11.85 23.57
C ASN A 700 11.75 -13.12 23.54
N ASP A 701 12.76 -13.17 24.42
CA ASP A 701 13.76 -14.25 24.46
C ASP A 701 13.13 -15.61 24.74
N ASP A 702 12.12 -15.66 25.62
CA ASP A 702 11.40 -16.89 25.93
C ASP A 702 10.66 -17.42 24.70
N VAL A 703 9.94 -16.55 23.99
CA VAL A 703 9.26 -16.90 22.73
C VAL A 703 10.25 -17.32 21.65
N ASN A 704 11.38 -16.63 21.52
CA ASN A 704 12.42 -16.98 20.56
C ASN A 704 13.00 -18.38 20.83
N LEU A 705 13.32 -18.68 22.10
CA LEU A 705 13.76 -19.99 22.55
C LEU A 705 12.71 -21.07 22.25
N PHE A 706 11.44 -20.78 22.47
CA PHE A 706 10.35 -21.71 22.18
C PHE A 706 10.22 -21.99 20.68
N CYS A 707 10.38 -20.99 19.82
CA CYS A 707 10.41 -21.18 18.38
C CYS A 707 11.58 -22.08 17.94
N ILE A 708 12.77 -21.92 18.53
CA ILE A 708 13.93 -22.80 18.28
C ILE A 708 13.62 -24.24 18.70
N PHE A 709 12.99 -24.41 19.86
CA PHE A 709 12.55 -25.72 20.32
C PHE A 709 11.60 -26.39 19.32
N LEU A 710 10.57 -25.69 18.85
CA LEU A 710 9.60 -26.21 17.87
C LEU A 710 10.25 -26.58 16.53
N ASP A 711 11.26 -25.82 16.11
CA ASP A 711 12.03 -26.11 14.89
C ASP A 711 12.87 -27.39 15.07
N ASN A 712 13.60 -27.49 16.19
CA ASN A 712 14.46 -28.63 16.52
C ASN A 712 13.70 -29.94 16.69
N THR A 713 12.49 -29.90 17.25
CA THR A 713 11.62 -31.07 17.38
C THR A 713 10.89 -31.42 16.09
N GLY A 714 10.97 -30.55 15.07
CA GLY A 714 10.32 -30.75 13.78
C GLY A 714 8.84 -30.36 13.75
N GLU A 715 8.31 -29.75 14.80
CA GLU A 715 6.94 -29.26 14.87
C GLU A 715 6.66 -28.19 13.82
N LEU A 716 7.67 -27.44 13.35
CA LEU A 716 7.52 -26.44 12.28
C LEU A 716 7.64 -27.00 10.86
N ARG A 717 8.02 -28.27 10.66
CA ARG A 717 8.28 -28.85 9.32
C ARG A 717 7.09 -28.73 8.37
N HIS A 718 5.88 -28.90 8.89
CA HIS A 718 4.65 -28.82 8.11
C HIS A 718 4.30 -27.39 7.67
N LEU A 719 4.80 -26.38 8.41
CA LEU A 719 4.68 -24.97 8.06
C LEU A 719 5.75 -24.53 7.05
N GLY A 720 6.82 -25.31 6.90
CA GLY A 720 7.92 -24.98 5.98
C GLY A 720 8.59 -23.64 6.29
N ILE A 721 8.59 -23.26 7.58
CA ILE A 721 9.23 -22.06 8.11
C ILE A 721 10.24 -22.47 9.19
N ASN A 722 11.28 -21.67 9.36
CA ASN A 722 12.24 -21.84 10.45
C ASN A 722 11.81 -21.08 11.72
N SER A 723 12.53 -21.34 12.81
CA SER A 723 12.33 -20.68 14.12
C SER A 723 12.34 -19.15 14.06
N LEU A 724 13.23 -18.52 13.27
CA LEU A 724 13.31 -17.07 13.15
C LEU A 724 12.07 -16.50 12.43
N GLU A 725 11.72 -17.07 11.27
CA GLU A 725 10.52 -16.66 10.52
C GLU A 725 9.26 -16.80 11.38
N PHE A 726 9.17 -17.88 12.17
CA PHE A 726 8.02 -18.10 13.06
C PHE A 726 7.99 -17.12 14.24
N ALA A 727 9.14 -16.80 14.85
CA ALA A 727 9.20 -15.82 15.94
C ALA A 727 8.82 -14.40 15.46
N ILE A 728 9.28 -13.99 14.28
CA ILE A 728 8.89 -12.72 13.65
C ILE A 728 7.39 -12.71 13.39
N TYR A 729 6.89 -13.81 12.83
CA TYR A 729 5.47 -13.99 12.58
C TYR A 729 4.65 -13.76 13.87
N LEU A 730 5.01 -14.45 14.95
CA LEU A 730 4.31 -14.38 16.23
C LEU A 730 4.42 -12.99 16.86
N THR A 731 5.59 -12.36 16.78
CA THR A 731 5.82 -11.07 17.42
C THR A 731 5.06 -9.94 16.71
N ILE A 732 5.15 -9.89 15.37
CA ILE A 732 4.65 -8.75 14.58
C ILE A 732 3.20 -8.94 14.15
N PHE A 733 2.86 -10.13 13.65
CA PHE A 733 1.57 -10.38 13.00
C PHE A 733 0.56 -11.02 13.95
N ASN A 734 1.03 -11.80 14.91
CA ASN A 734 0.19 -12.27 15.99
C ASN A 734 0.16 -11.25 17.15
N GLY A 735 1.24 -10.50 17.38
CA GLY A 735 1.20 -9.36 18.30
C GLY A 735 1.20 -9.76 19.79
N LEU A 736 1.58 -10.98 20.15
CA LEU A 736 1.81 -11.46 21.53
C LEU A 736 0.90 -10.77 22.59
N PRO A 737 -0.34 -11.25 22.76
CA PRO A 737 -1.41 -10.49 23.41
C PRO A 737 -1.15 -10.17 24.89
N PHE A 738 -0.23 -10.88 25.56
CA PHE A 738 -0.03 -10.79 27.00
C PHE A 738 1.16 -9.89 27.36
N VAL A 739 1.00 -9.11 28.43
CA VAL A 739 2.01 -8.25 29.05
C VAL A 739 2.33 -8.71 30.46
N GLU A 740 3.44 -8.22 31.04
CA GLU A 740 3.87 -8.63 32.37
C GLU A 740 2.82 -8.34 33.47
N LYS A 741 2.07 -7.23 33.32
CA LYS A 741 0.98 -6.85 34.24
C LYS A 741 -0.15 -7.89 34.30
N ASP A 742 -0.34 -8.70 33.26
CA ASP A 742 -1.37 -9.74 33.24
C ASP A 742 -1.10 -10.84 34.26
N LYS A 743 0.18 -11.03 34.65
CA LYS A 743 0.57 -11.96 35.71
C LYS A 743 0.21 -11.46 37.11
N THR A 744 0.10 -10.15 37.30
CA THR A 744 -0.19 -9.52 38.61
C THR A 744 -1.66 -9.32 38.88
N ASN A 745 -2.51 -9.38 37.85
CA ASN A 745 -3.96 -9.22 37.98
C ASN A 745 -4.71 -10.53 38.32
N THR A 746 -3.95 -11.60 38.60
CA THR A 746 -4.44 -12.87 39.17
C THR A 746 -4.06 -13.00 40.63
#